data_AF-A0A2L1UVU1-F1
#
_entry.id   AF-A0A2L1UVU1-F1
#
_cell.length_a   1.000
_cell.length_b   1.000
_cell.length_c   1.000
_cell.angle_alpha   90.00
_cell.angle_beta   90.00
_cell.angle_gamma   90.00
#
_symmetry.space_group_name_H-M   'P 1'
#
loop_
_entity.id
_entity.type
_entity.pdbx_description
1 polymer ?
#
loop_
_entity_poly.entity_id
_entity_poly.type
_entity_poly.pdbx_seq_one_letter_code
_entity_poly.pdbx_strand_id
1 'polypeptide(L)'
;MTGFPAARQFDNTAIGGPIVQGSPGVMIGAPTGVACSVCPGGVVVGSPVNPSLGAKVLPGETDIAMPASLPFVLSRSYSSYKTDTPAPVGMFGPGWAAAADIRLQIRTDELILNDNAGRSIHFHHLPPGQIVFSHSENLWLARGGVDKQTGAHPLSKLWQVLPDELRNSPHYYFVANDATGPWWILGCVQLPETAEDVLPRPLPASRLLLGLTDRFGNQLNYHRDAEGEFAGQITGVTDSVGRRFRLELMTLPDFKPALNTGWGEDNGVRLSAVWLTKDLAFPDLPTRPLVRYDYTARGELKTVYDRAGEIVRQFDWHSENTGLMIAHRYAGRPATNYVYDAFGKVISQVNPGGLSYEFEYSKNQTRVTDSLGRLRVYHFEGEQGLRRVVRLEQADCNCTQSAFNNRGQLISQTDISGRTTEFHINPANGTLGAILHPGGEKRSQFNYNKQGQLVCSTAPDGRRVSQEYDAFGRLIAETDALHQTRRYHYADDKSAQPCATEDAAGGRQTLEWNAAGLLIAFTDCSGFKTSYRYNRDGQPVEIQHEEGMKTRFAYDARGRRISREDSAGGKTVWEYNAAGDVIAVTRPDGSQSTQTYDERGNPTAQNEGGLTRQTEFDSAGRLMRLVNENGADTKFSYDVMDRLIQEVGFDGRVQSYQYNAAGQMTQMTTGLGDHHYAYTPAGRLNSVSSPDGFLATFTDAAGNRNCTHPDLNTPLADTLPVWYHNRIQRDERYIYEHDKFGNLTEKRPYRAGWREAPRGAISHFSYDQAHRLTRFTTEEDGLIQTQARYICDPLGRRVCKRVTHINPQSGETETQNIWFGWDGDRLVLTENRDTQLHTIYHPNSFVPLLRAEHTRMEDSHRSLAEKLEEENGIALPTELHLRLNEIEKDIRKNRLSDDNQQWLDAVGLKAENLALWLDPMPEGEALKLQLYHCDHLGTPIALINHKTSKVEWSAVMDVWGNAVDIFNPYKLRQSIRMQGQHYDEESGLHYNRHRYYDPMQGRYITQDPIGLRGGWNLYGYGFNKPNKYIDPRGLNGVGSIVNLPGIGEKGSLAISIMQNGASSEDITTAMAPAPTSPIATGECRVTGTVAVGTGLSATASLNEKSGASALWSVPIAAVGLRASATCGLKFRDPDAKDLKVGAGFALGLGEFSIEVVQTSTWPEIYIGFGAGAGPEINLPYTPSVSGPINY
;
A
#
# COMPACT_ATOMS: atom_id res chain seq x y z
N MET A 1 12.23 -1.62 -9.88
CA MET A 1 13.55 -2.30 -9.94
C MET A 1 13.53 -3.61 -9.16
N THR A 2 14.61 -4.40 -9.25
CA THR A 2 14.85 -5.66 -8.51
C THR A 2 14.43 -5.56 -7.04
N GLY A 3 13.45 -6.37 -6.63
CA GLY A 3 12.88 -6.33 -5.28
C GLY A 3 13.83 -6.87 -4.20
N PHE A 4 13.70 -6.35 -2.98
CA PHE A 4 14.65 -6.59 -1.90
C PHE A 4 14.58 -8.02 -1.34
N PRO A 5 15.68 -8.54 -0.75
CA PRO A 5 15.72 -9.88 -0.18
C PRO A 5 14.65 -10.10 0.89
N ALA A 6 13.98 -11.25 0.86
CA ALA A 6 12.89 -11.56 1.78
C ALA A 6 13.35 -11.69 3.24
N ALA A 7 13.21 -10.61 4.00
CA ALA A 7 13.24 -10.56 5.46
C ALA A 7 12.36 -9.40 5.96
N ARG A 8 11.70 -9.55 7.12
CA ARG A 8 10.83 -8.50 7.71
C ARG A 8 11.66 -7.35 8.27
N GLN A 9 12.05 -6.38 7.45
CA GLN A 9 12.93 -5.29 7.89
C GLN A 9 12.19 -4.02 8.37
N PHE A 10 10.99 -3.69 7.84
CA PHE A 10 10.43 -2.34 8.03
C PHE A 10 8.99 -2.23 8.58
N ASP A 11 8.25 -3.32 8.79
CA ASP A 11 6.94 -3.31 9.46
C ASP A 11 6.94 -4.02 10.82
N ASN A 12 7.42 -3.32 11.84
CA ASN A 12 7.38 -3.74 13.25
C ASN A 12 5.97 -3.93 13.85
N THR A 13 4.92 -3.89 13.00
CA THR A 13 3.47 -3.89 13.30
C THR A 13 2.67 -4.95 12.54
N ALA A 14 3.20 -5.62 11.51
CA ALA A 14 2.43 -6.56 10.69
C ALA A 14 2.28 -7.93 11.34
N ILE A 15 1.29 -8.02 12.24
CA ILE A 15 0.87 -9.24 12.93
C ILE A 15 -0.23 -9.93 12.10
N GLY A 16 -0.10 -11.23 11.83
CA GLY A 16 -1.16 -12.06 11.21
C GLY A 16 -1.40 -11.88 9.69
N GLY A 17 -0.74 -10.92 9.03
CA GLY A 17 -0.90 -10.70 7.59
C GLY A 17 -0.32 -11.84 6.72
N PRO A 18 -0.72 -11.95 5.44
CA PRO A 18 -0.08 -12.87 4.49
C PRO A 18 1.42 -12.55 4.35
N ILE A 19 2.21 -13.57 4.01
CA ILE A 19 3.66 -13.45 3.85
C ILE A 19 3.97 -12.71 2.53
N VAL A 20 3.88 -11.37 2.56
CA VAL A 20 4.19 -10.49 1.41
C VAL A 20 5.70 -10.43 1.23
N GLN A 21 6.23 -11.29 0.36
CA GLN A 21 7.66 -11.29 0.05
C GLN A 21 7.95 -10.42 -1.17
N GLY A 22 8.70 -9.35 -0.94
CA GLY A 22 9.11 -8.39 -1.97
C GLY A 22 10.23 -8.87 -2.90
N SER A 23 10.82 -10.05 -2.68
CA SER A 23 11.82 -10.62 -3.58
C SER A 23 11.16 -11.24 -4.82
N PRO A 24 11.68 -11.01 -6.04
CA PRO A 24 11.23 -11.73 -7.23
C PRO A 24 11.72 -13.19 -7.19
N GLY A 25 10.98 -14.03 -6.46
CA GLY A 25 10.92 -15.47 -6.74
C GLY A 25 10.40 -15.71 -8.16
N VAL A 26 10.48 -16.95 -8.65
CA VAL A 26 10.25 -17.26 -10.08
C VAL A 26 8.78 -17.12 -10.47
N MET A 27 8.37 -15.90 -10.79
CA MET A 27 7.01 -15.48 -11.13
C MET A 27 6.94 -15.16 -12.62
N ILE A 28 6.51 -16.14 -13.43
CA ILE A 28 6.28 -15.91 -14.86
C ILE A 28 4.98 -15.13 -15.01
N GLY A 29 5.12 -13.87 -15.44
CA GLY A 29 4.06 -12.88 -15.27
C GLY A 29 4.12 -12.27 -13.87
N ALA A 30 4.96 -11.24 -13.72
CA ALA A 30 4.81 -10.27 -12.64
C ALA A 30 3.44 -9.57 -12.74
N PRO A 31 2.99 -8.79 -11.73
CA PRO A 31 1.72 -8.05 -11.79
C PRO A 31 1.56 -7.08 -12.98
N THR A 32 2.65 -6.80 -13.70
CA THR A 32 2.73 -6.03 -14.97
C THR A 32 2.42 -6.84 -16.23
N GLY A 33 2.30 -8.17 -16.15
CA GLY A 33 1.71 -8.99 -17.21
C GLY A 33 0.23 -8.62 -17.38
N VAL A 34 -0.25 -8.56 -18.63
CA VAL A 34 -1.55 -7.96 -18.97
C VAL A 34 -2.67 -8.59 -18.15
N ALA A 35 -3.42 -7.76 -17.41
CA ALA A 35 -4.30 -8.15 -16.31
C ALA A 35 -5.07 -9.46 -16.56
N CYS A 36 -4.42 -10.54 -16.13
CA CYS A 36 -4.79 -11.90 -16.46
C CYS A 36 -6.07 -12.26 -15.71
N SER A 37 -7.19 -12.23 -16.45
CA SER A 37 -8.54 -12.55 -15.94
C SER A 37 -8.71 -14.00 -15.51
N VAL A 38 -7.72 -14.84 -15.79
CA VAL A 38 -7.66 -16.27 -15.45
C VAL A 38 -6.62 -16.60 -14.36
N CYS A 39 -5.89 -15.59 -13.87
CA CYS A 39 -4.82 -15.78 -12.89
C CYS A 39 -5.33 -15.80 -11.43
N PRO A 40 -4.55 -16.37 -10.51
CA PRO A 40 -4.83 -16.29 -9.07
C PRO A 40 -4.86 -14.87 -8.48
N GLY A 41 -4.17 -13.91 -9.11
CA GLY A 41 -4.30 -12.47 -8.84
C GLY A 41 -5.20 -11.74 -9.85
N GLY A 42 -6.21 -12.41 -10.41
CA GLY A 42 -7.20 -11.82 -11.32
C GLY A 42 -8.24 -10.95 -10.59
N VAL A 43 -9.36 -10.66 -11.25
CA VAL A 43 -10.55 -10.19 -10.51
C VAL A 43 -11.04 -11.36 -9.66
N VAL A 44 -11.17 -11.15 -8.36
CA VAL A 44 -11.72 -12.13 -7.41
C VAL A 44 -12.82 -11.51 -6.56
N VAL A 45 -13.79 -12.33 -6.15
CA VAL A 45 -14.87 -11.96 -5.25
C VAL A 45 -14.81 -12.86 -4.02
N GLY A 46 -15.20 -12.32 -2.88
CA GLY A 46 -15.25 -13.02 -1.59
C GLY A 46 -13.91 -13.47 -1.02
N SER A 47 -12.79 -13.27 -1.72
CA SER A 47 -11.49 -13.85 -1.41
C SER A 47 -11.59 -15.38 -1.25
N PRO A 48 -11.52 -16.19 -2.34
CA PRO A 48 -10.96 -15.85 -3.65
C PRO A 48 -11.60 -16.64 -4.84
N VAL A 49 -12.83 -16.31 -5.24
CA VAL A 49 -13.47 -16.90 -6.44
C VAL A 49 -13.36 -15.96 -7.62
N ASN A 50 -12.89 -16.46 -8.76
CA ASN A 50 -12.77 -15.69 -10.01
C ASN A 50 -14.13 -15.67 -10.74
N PRO A 51 -14.79 -14.50 -10.93
CA PRO A 51 -16.12 -14.44 -11.53
C PRO A 51 -16.11 -14.62 -13.05
N SER A 52 -14.96 -14.56 -13.74
CA SER A 52 -14.89 -14.93 -15.16
C SER A 52 -14.98 -16.46 -15.30
N LEU A 53 -14.10 -17.17 -14.60
CA LEU A 53 -13.95 -18.61 -14.77
C LEU A 53 -14.95 -19.44 -13.96
N GLY A 54 -15.37 -18.92 -12.81
CA GLY A 54 -15.90 -19.71 -11.70
C GLY A 54 -14.83 -20.53 -10.97
N ALA A 55 -13.55 -20.30 -11.26
CA ALA A 55 -12.45 -21.00 -10.60
C ALA A 55 -12.21 -20.46 -9.18
N LYS A 56 -12.04 -21.38 -8.22
CA LYS A 56 -11.40 -21.10 -6.94
C LYS A 56 -9.91 -20.93 -7.20
N VAL A 57 -9.31 -19.84 -6.73
CA VAL A 57 -7.85 -19.63 -6.82
C VAL A 57 -7.21 -19.47 -5.44
N LEU A 58 -5.89 -19.50 -5.33
CA LEU A 58 -5.13 -18.89 -4.24
C LEU A 58 -3.93 -18.16 -4.85
N PRO A 59 -3.77 -16.83 -4.66
CA PRO A 59 -2.55 -16.15 -5.04
C PRO A 59 -1.36 -16.77 -4.29
N GLY A 60 -0.18 -16.76 -4.92
CA GLY A 60 0.99 -17.53 -4.48
C GLY A 60 1.28 -17.39 -2.99
N GLU A 61 1.04 -18.48 -2.25
CA GLU A 61 1.34 -18.58 -0.82
C GLU A 61 2.79 -19.01 -0.67
N THR A 62 3.60 -18.27 0.09
CA THR A 62 5.00 -18.66 0.32
C THR A 62 5.20 -19.29 1.69
N ASP A 63 5.73 -20.51 1.69
CA ASP A 63 6.04 -21.25 2.91
C ASP A 63 7.50 -21.04 3.39
N ILE A 64 8.44 -20.82 2.46
CA ILE A 64 9.85 -20.49 2.76
C ILE A 64 10.35 -19.35 1.87
N ALA A 65 11.01 -18.36 2.47
CA ALA A 65 12.15 -17.69 1.86
C ALA A 65 13.16 -17.25 2.93
N MET A 66 14.39 -16.98 2.51
CA MET A 66 15.46 -16.36 3.30
C MET A 66 16.26 -15.42 2.39
N PRO A 67 16.88 -14.35 2.91
CA PRO A 67 17.43 -13.28 2.07
C PRO A 67 18.66 -13.72 1.29
N ALA A 68 18.71 -13.38 0.00
CA ALA A 68 19.86 -13.39 -0.91
C ALA A 68 19.54 -12.50 -2.13
N SER A 69 20.54 -12.20 -2.98
CA SER A 69 20.33 -11.47 -4.25
C SER A 69 19.41 -12.23 -5.23
N LEU A 70 19.59 -13.55 -5.34
CA LEU A 70 18.60 -14.47 -5.89
C LEU A 70 18.26 -15.52 -4.81
N PRO A 71 17.20 -15.31 -4.02
CA PRO A 71 16.85 -16.17 -2.90
C PRO A 71 16.08 -17.41 -3.35
N PHE A 72 16.28 -18.55 -2.70
CA PHE A 72 15.34 -19.65 -2.82
C PHE A 72 14.03 -19.28 -2.12
N VAL A 73 12.97 -19.17 -2.92
CA VAL A 73 11.60 -18.85 -2.51
C VAL A 73 10.74 -20.05 -2.88
N LEU A 74 10.14 -20.71 -1.89
CA LEU A 74 9.19 -21.81 -2.09
C LEU A 74 7.77 -21.30 -1.90
N SER A 75 7.18 -20.86 -3.02
CA SER A 75 5.78 -20.46 -3.12
C SER A 75 4.96 -21.43 -3.96
N ARG A 76 3.68 -21.53 -3.62
CA ARG A 76 2.68 -22.40 -4.27
C ARG A 76 1.39 -21.62 -4.51
N SER A 77 0.94 -21.59 -5.77
CA SER A 77 -0.34 -21.02 -6.20
C SER A 77 -1.37 -22.14 -6.35
N TYR A 78 -2.64 -21.88 -6.08
CA TYR A 78 -3.72 -22.83 -6.39
C TYR A 78 -4.66 -22.26 -7.47
N SER A 79 -5.18 -23.14 -8.30
CA SER A 79 -6.33 -22.87 -9.16
C SER A 79 -7.18 -24.12 -9.31
N SER A 80 -8.51 -23.96 -9.36
CA SER A 80 -9.45 -25.00 -9.80
C SER A 80 -9.77 -24.90 -11.30
N TYR A 81 -9.14 -23.96 -12.02
CA TYR A 81 -9.24 -23.86 -13.48
C TYR A 81 -8.39 -24.94 -14.16
N LYS A 82 -9.04 -25.71 -15.04
CA LYS A 82 -8.40 -26.73 -15.87
C LYS A 82 -8.12 -26.14 -17.25
N THR A 83 -6.93 -26.38 -17.77
CA THR A 83 -6.51 -25.96 -19.12
C THR A 83 -6.54 -27.15 -20.07
N ASP A 84 -6.82 -26.92 -21.35
CA ASP A 84 -6.81 -27.97 -22.39
C ASP A 84 -5.39 -28.48 -22.68
N THR A 85 -4.35 -27.75 -22.26
CA THR A 85 -2.93 -28.05 -22.49
C THR A 85 -2.12 -28.14 -21.19
N PRO A 86 -2.48 -29.02 -20.25
CA PRO A 86 -1.88 -29.03 -18.92
C PRO A 86 -0.42 -29.50 -18.94
N ALA A 87 0.36 -29.02 -17.97
CA ALA A 87 1.61 -29.67 -17.58
C ALA A 87 1.29 -30.92 -16.73
N PRO A 88 2.20 -31.92 -16.64
CA PRO A 88 2.15 -32.94 -15.60
C PRO A 88 2.11 -32.31 -14.20
N VAL A 89 1.38 -32.95 -13.29
CA VAL A 89 1.10 -32.49 -11.92
C VAL A 89 2.39 -32.23 -11.15
N GLY A 90 2.42 -31.10 -10.43
CA GLY A 90 3.56 -30.64 -9.66
C GLY A 90 3.73 -31.33 -8.31
N MET A 91 4.85 -31.04 -7.64
CA MET A 91 5.22 -31.66 -6.35
C MET A 91 4.24 -31.39 -5.18
N PHE A 92 3.30 -30.45 -5.37
CA PHE A 92 2.21 -30.14 -4.42
C PHE A 92 0.87 -30.83 -4.76
N GLY A 93 0.80 -31.56 -5.87
CA GLY A 93 -0.41 -32.27 -6.28
C GLY A 93 -1.41 -31.45 -7.10
N PRO A 94 -2.58 -32.05 -7.44
CA PRO A 94 -3.51 -31.49 -8.41
C PRO A 94 -4.04 -30.09 -8.06
N GLY A 95 -4.07 -29.20 -9.05
CA GLY A 95 -4.49 -27.80 -8.92
C GLY A 95 -3.46 -26.86 -8.28
N TRP A 96 -2.32 -27.37 -7.78
CA TRP A 96 -1.21 -26.55 -7.29
C TRP A 96 -0.12 -26.37 -8.36
N ALA A 97 0.53 -25.20 -8.35
CA ALA A 97 1.70 -24.90 -9.16
C ALA A 97 2.73 -24.09 -8.36
N ALA A 98 4.01 -24.35 -8.58
CA ALA A 98 5.13 -23.68 -7.94
C ALA A 98 6.25 -23.36 -8.96
N ALA A 99 7.25 -22.59 -8.53
CA ALA A 99 8.46 -22.31 -9.32
C ALA A 99 9.14 -23.60 -9.84
N ALA A 100 9.02 -24.70 -9.10
CA ALA A 100 9.57 -26.00 -9.44
C ALA A 100 8.96 -26.63 -10.72
N ASP A 101 7.70 -26.29 -11.02
CA ASP A 101 6.91 -26.95 -12.06
C ASP A 101 7.06 -26.27 -13.43
N ILE A 102 7.67 -25.08 -13.45
CA ILE A 102 7.96 -24.27 -14.64
C ILE A 102 8.68 -25.12 -15.70
N ARG A 103 8.08 -25.17 -16.89
CA ARG A 103 8.60 -25.94 -18.03
C ARG A 103 8.13 -25.40 -19.37
N LEU A 104 8.91 -25.64 -20.42
CA LEU A 104 8.52 -25.44 -21.80
C LEU A 104 8.20 -26.81 -22.43
N GLN A 105 6.94 -27.06 -22.81
CA GLN A 105 6.57 -28.19 -23.66
C GLN A 105 7.00 -27.87 -25.10
N ILE A 106 7.60 -28.85 -25.78
CA ILE A 106 7.97 -28.77 -27.20
C ILE A 106 7.05 -29.74 -27.95
N ARG A 107 6.10 -29.20 -28.73
CA ARG A 107 5.15 -29.98 -29.54
C ARG A 107 5.61 -30.01 -31.00
N THR A 108 4.80 -30.55 -31.90
CA THR A 108 5.14 -30.67 -33.34
C THR A 108 4.98 -29.35 -34.09
N ASP A 109 4.14 -28.46 -33.58
CA ASP A 109 3.64 -27.23 -34.20
C ASP A 109 3.82 -25.99 -33.31
N GLU A 110 3.83 -26.17 -31.98
CA GLU A 110 3.94 -25.09 -30.99
C GLU A 110 4.96 -25.36 -29.87
N LEU A 111 5.26 -24.29 -29.12
CA LEU A 111 5.93 -24.31 -27.83
C LEU A 111 4.95 -23.81 -26.76
N ILE A 112 4.80 -24.52 -25.64
CA ILE A 112 3.96 -24.05 -24.51
C ILE A 112 4.83 -23.84 -23.27
N LEU A 113 4.93 -22.61 -22.80
CA LEU A 113 5.52 -22.30 -21.50
C LEU A 113 4.44 -22.45 -20.42
N ASN A 114 4.65 -23.35 -19.47
CA ASN A 114 3.85 -23.46 -18.26
C ASN A 114 4.52 -22.72 -17.10
N ASP A 115 3.73 -21.99 -16.33
CA ASP A 115 4.21 -21.14 -15.23
C ASP A 115 3.91 -21.68 -13.82
N ASN A 116 4.47 -20.99 -12.82
CA ASN A 116 4.24 -21.20 -11.39
C ASN A 116 2.82 -20.80 -10.91
N ALA A 117 1.92 -20.43 -11.84
CA ALA A 117 0.50 -20.22 -11.59
C ALA A 117 -0.38 -21.26 -12.34
N GLY A 118 0.23 -22.24 -13.01
CA GLY A 118 -0.45 -23.34 -13.71
C GLY A 118 -1.01 -22.98 -15.09
N ARG A 119 -0.62 -21.84 -15.68
CA ARG A 119 -1.09 -21.41 -17.00
C ARG A 119 -0.36 -22.12 -18.13
N SER A 120 -0.89 -21.96 -19.34
CA SER A 120 -0.25 -22.34 -20.61
C SER A 120 -0.08 -21.08 -21.47
N ILE A 121 1.15 -20.72 -21.80
CA ILE A 121 1.48 -19.59 -22.67
C ILE A 121 2.04 -20.15 -23.98
N HIS A 122 1.34 -19.89 -25.09
CA HIS A 122 1.62 -20.51 -26.38
C HIS A 122 2.53 -19.62 -27.25
N PHE A 123 3.50 -20.22 -27.92
CA PHE A 123 4.44 -19.58 -28.84
C PHE A 123 4.65 -20.45 -30.09
N HIS A 124 5.00 -19.84 -31.22
CA HIS A 124 5.51 -20.58 -32.38
C HIS A 124 6.92 -21.13 -32.12
N HIS A 125 7.33 -22.14 -32.88
CA HIS A 125 8.68 -22.71 -32.81
C HIS A 125 9.78 -21.67 -33.06
N LEU A 126 10.76 -21.63 -32.16
CA LEU A 126 11.95 -20.78 -32.25
C LEU A 126 13.13 -21.54 -32.89
N PRO A 127 13.70 -21.02 -34.00
CA PRO A 127 15.03 -21.41 -34.46
C PRO A 127 16.12 -21.09 -33.43
N PRO A 128 17.29 -21.77 -33.47
CA PRO A 128 18.43 -21.45 -32.62
C PRO A 128 18.82 -19.97 -32.68
N GLY A 129 19.13 -19.40 -31.51
CA GLY A 129 19.49 -17.99 -31.35
C GLY A 129 18.37 -16.96 -31.52
N GLN A 130 17.14 -17.35 -31.89
CA GLN A 130 16.05 -16.40 -32.01
C GLN A 130 15.40 -16.05 -30.66
N ILE A 131 14.80 -14.86 -30.61
CA ILE A 131 14.06 -14.33 -29.48
C ILE A 131 12.69 -13.82 -29.97
N VAL A 132 11.63 -14.16 -29.25
CA VAL A 132 10.27 -13.63 -29.44
C VAL A 132 9.79 -12.92 -28.17
N PHE A 133 8.92 -11.92 -28.34
CA PHE A 133 8.25 -11.23 -27.24
C PHE A 133 6.74 -11.49 -27.33
N SER A 134 6.14 -11.93 -26.22
CA SER A 134 4.69 -11.96 -26.08
C SER A 134 4.20 -10.62 -25.55
N HIS A 135 3.51 -9.85 -26.40
CA HIS A 135 2.87 -8.60 -26.00
C HIS A 135 1.67 -8.78 -25.06
N SER A 136 1.09 -10.00 -24.95
CA SER A 136 0.02 -10.28 -23.97
C SER A 136 0.61 -10.64 -22.61
N GLU A 137 1.71 -11.38 -22.55
CA GLU A 137 2.30 -11.79 -21.26
C GLU A 137 3.35 -10.82 -20.74
N ASN A 138 3.77 -9.85 -21.57
CA ASN A 138 4.89 -8.95 -21.30
C ASN A 138 6.17 -9.75 -20.96
N LEU A 139 6.51 -10.68 -21.86
CA LEU A 139 7.47 -11.75 -21.60
C LEU A 139 8.29 -12.09 -22.84
N TRP A 140 9.60 -12.22 -22.69
CA TRP A 140 10.52 -12.68 -23.74
C TRP A 140 10.80 -14.18 -23.59
N LEU A 141 10.74 -14.90 -24.71
CA LEU A 141 11.22 -16.29 -24.83
C LEU A 141 12.33 -16.32 -25.89
N ALA A 142 13.48 -16.86 -25.51
CA ALA A 142 14.65 -17.01 -26.36
C ALA A 142 15.09 -18.47 -26.45
N ARG A 143 15.80 -18.83 -27.53
CA ARG A 143 16.46 -20.12 -27.68
C ARG A 143 17.97 -19.93 -27.85
N GLY A 144 18.76 -20.75 -27.16
CA GLY A 144 20.22 -20.78 -27.34
C GLY A 144 20.67 -21.22 -28.74
N GLY A 145 21.97 -21.23 -28.96
CA GLY A 145 22.58 -21.60 -30.25
C GLY A 145 23.36 -20.48 -30.95
N VAL A 146 23.59 -19.33 -30.30
CA VAL A 146 24.42 -18.24 -30.83
C VAL A 146 25.24 -17.57 -29.74
N ASP A 147 26.48 -17.22 -30.07
CA ASP A 147 27.37 -16.53 -29.14
C ASP A 147 26.77 -15.17 -28.74
N LYS A 148 26.48 -14.30 -29.72
CA LYS A 148 26.01 -12.93 -29.46
C LYS A 148 24.71 -12.61 -30.20
N GLN A 149 23.78 -12.04 -29.45
CA GLN A 149 22.64 -11.34 -30.01
C GLN A 149 23.09 -10.04 -30.68
N THR A 150 22.30 -9.52 -31.63
CA THR A 150 22.63 -8.25 -32.30
C THR A 150 22.64 -7.10 -31.29
N GLY A 151 23.65 -6.21 -31.37
CA GLY A 151 23.80 -5.10 -30.41
C GLY A 151 22.67 -4.06 -30.41
N ALA A 152 21.74 -4.15 -31.37
CA ALA A 152 20.51 -3.37 -31.39
C ALA A 152 19.38 -3.96 -30.53
N HIS A 153 19.45 -5.25 -30.18
CA HIS A 153 18.40 -5.94 -29.44
C HIS A 153 18.41 -5.58 -27.94
N PRO A 154 17.26 -5.32 -27.28
CA PRO A 154 17.22 -4.92 -25.87
C PRO A 154 17.95 -5.89 -24.92
N LEU A 155 17.74 -7.20 -25.11
CA LEU A 155 18.32 -8.28 -24.30
C LEU A 155 19.80 -8.58 -24.63
N SER A 156 20.43 -7.87 -25.57
CA SER A 156 21.80 -8.18 -26.03
C SER A 156 22.85 -8.13 -24.91
N LYS A 157 22.70 -7.23 -23.94
CA LYS A 157 23.55 -7.17 -22.74
C LYS A 157 23.29 -8.35 -21.81
N LEU A 158 22.03 -8.61 -21.46
CA LEU A 158 21.63 -9.71 -20.57
C LEU A 158 22.09 -11.07 -21.14
N TRP A 159 22.06 -11.24 -22.46
CA TRP A 159 22.58 -12.43 -23.16
C TRP A 159 24.08 -12.69 -22.90
N GLN A 160 24.91 -11.65 -22.73
CA GLN A 160 26.34 -11.81 -22.43
C GLN A 160 26.62 -12.16 -20.95
N VAL A 161 25.60 -12.21 -20.08
CA VAL A 161 25.73 -12.67 -18.68
C VAL A 161 25.44 -14.17 -18.55
N LEU A 162 24.91 -14.82 -19.60
CA LEU A 162 24.80 -16.27 -19.67
C LEU A 162 26.19 -16.90 -19.94
N PRO A 163 26.56 -17.99 -19.25
CA PRO A 163 27.74 -18.79 -19.59
C PRO A 163 27.75 -19.26 -21.05
N ASP A 164 28.95 -19.36 -21.62
CA ASP A 164 29.20 -19.70 -23.03
C ASP A 164 28.55 -21.01 -23.47
N GLU A 165 28.60 -22.03 -22.62
CA GLU A 165 27.98 -23.34 -22.82
C GLU A 165 26.45 -23.26 -22.95
N LEU A 166 25.81 -22.36 -22.20
CA LEU A 166 24.36 -22.15 -22.24
C LEU A 166 23.96 -21.36 -23.49
N ARG A 167 24.60 -20.20 -23.73
CA ARG A 167 24.23 -19.31 -24.85
C ARG A 167 24.48 -19.94 -26.23
N ASN A 168 25.53 -20.74 -26.38
CA ASN A 168 25.86 -21.43 -27.62
C ASN A 168 25.11 -22.76 -27.84
N SER A 169 24.39 -23.31 -26.86
CA SER A 169 23.70 -24.60 -27.01
C SER A 169 22.23 -24.43 -27.48
N PRO A 170 21.82 -25.06 -28.61
CA PRO A 170 20.47 -24.95 -29.17
C PRO A 170 19.41 -25.76 -28.41
N HIS A 171 19.78 -26.39 -27.30
CA HIS A 171 18.91 -27.21 -26.45
C HIS A 171 18.32 -26.43 -25.26
N TYR A 172 18.95 -25.31 -24.88
CA TYR A 172 18.43 -24.41 -23.84
C TYR A 172 17.47 -23.37 -24.41
N TYR A 173 16.50 -22.99 -23.56
CA TYR A 173 15.63 -21.85 -23.76
C TYR A 173 15.76 -20.92 -22.55
N PHE A 174 15.62 -19.62 -22.79
CA PHE A 174 15.76 -18.60 -21.76
C PHE A 174 14.51 -17.72 -21.74
N VAL A 175 14.01 -17.41 -20.54
CA VAL A 175 12.83 -16.56 -20.35
C VAL A 175 13.22 -15.34 -19.52
N ALA A 176 12.73 -14.16 -19.90
CA ALA A 176 12.91 -12.92 -19.14
C ALA A 176 11.64 -12.05 -19.22
N ASN A 177 11.27 -11.42 -18.11
CA ASN A 177 10.16 -10.47 -18.00
C ASN A 177 10.54 -9.08 -18.55
N ASP A 178 11.80 -8.67 -18.43
CA ASP A 178 12.30 -7.41 -18.95
C ASP A 178 13.76 -7.50 -19.42
N ALA A 179 14.31 -6.42 -19.99
CA ALA A 179 15.66 -6.40 -20.54
C ALA A 179 16.80 -6.38 -19.48
N THR A 180 16.46 -6.31 -18.18
CA THR A 180 17.38 -6.36 -17.04
C THR A 180 17.35 -7.69 -16.28
N GLY A 181 16.36 -8.54 -16.55
CA GLY A 181 16.28 -9.93 -16.09
C GLY A 181 15.72 -10.10 -14.68
N PRO A 182 16.00 -11.23 -14.00
CA PRO A 182 16.95 -12.28 -14.39
C PRO A 182 16.53 -13.10 -15.61
N TRP A 183 17.48 -13.82 -16.21
CA TRP A 183 17.17 -14.96 -17.08
C TRP A 183 16.69 -16.15 -16.24
N TRP A 184 15.65 -16.84 -16.71
CA TRP A 184 15.27 -18.16 -16.25
C TRP A 184 15.73 -19.21 -17.28
N ILE A 185 16.50 -20.19 -16.83
CA ILE A 185 17.19 -21.17 -17.68
C ILE A 185 16.37 -22.46 -17.75
N LEU A 186 15.84 -22.76 -18.93
CA LEU A 186 15.05 -23.96 -19.20
C LEU A 186 15.89 -24.96 -20.02
N GLY A 187 16.14 -26.15 -19.47
CA GLY A 187 17.06 -27.14 -20.06
C GLY A 187 16.59 -28.59 -19.93
N CYS A 188 17.42 -29.52 -20.41
CA CYS A 188 17.31 -30.94 -20.08
C CYS A 188 18.14 -31.23 -18.82
N VAL A 189 17.75 -32.23 -18.01
CA VAL A 189 18.56 -32.66 -16.84
C VAL A 189 19.74 -33.53 -17.27
N GLN A 190 19.54 -34.38 -18.29
CA GLN A 190 20.62 -35.03 -19.03
C GLN A 190 20.89 -34.24 -20.34
N LEU A 191 22.13 -33.81 -20.55
CA LEU A 191 22.63 -33.39 -21.87
C LEU A 191 23.49 -34.52 -22.47
N PRO A 192 23.67 -34.58 -23.81
CA PRO A 192 24.83 -35.25 -24.38
C PRO A 192 26.13 -34.59 -23.86
N GLU A 193 27.20 -35.37 -23.77
CA GLU A 193 28.49 -34.93 -23.21
C GLU A 193 29.26 -34.05 -24.20
N THR A 194 29.02 -34.19 -25.52
CA THR A 194 29.59 -33.32 -26.55
C THR A 194 28.57 -32.86 -27.59
N ALA A 195 28.92 -31.80 -28.35
CA ALA A 195 28.16 -31.35 -29.51
C ALA A 195 28.32 -32.28 -30.74
N GLU A 196 29.22 -33.27 -30.69
CA GLU A 196 29.45 -34.27 -31.74
C GLU A 196 28.82 -35.63 -31.39
N ASP A 197 28.19 -35.78 -30.22
CA ASP A 197 27.49 -36.98 -29.82
C ASP A 197 26.30 -37.26 -30.75
N VAL A 198 26.47 -38.24 -31.64
CA VAL A 198 25.44 -38.67 -32.60
C VAL A 198 24.26 -39.28 -31.85
N LEU A 199 23.26 -38.44 -31.55
CA LEU A 199 22.04 -38.73 -30.79
C LEU A 199 21.44 -40.12 -31.10
N PRO A 200 21.56 -41.11 -30.19
CA PRO A 200 20.82 -42.38 -30.25
C PRO A 200 19.52 -42.30 -29.43
N ARG A 201 19.36 -41.25 -28.61
CA ARG A 201 18.20 -41.02 -27.74
C ARG A 201 17.43 -39.79 -28.25
N PRO A 202 16.09 -39.86 -28.43
CA PRO A 202 15.31 -38.66 -28.68
C PRO A 202 15.35 -37.76 -27.44
N LEU A 203 15.57 -36.45 -27.64
CA LEU A 203 15.54 -35.48 -26.54
C LEU A 203 14.12 -35.41 -25.93
N PRO A 204 13.99 -35.22 -24.60
CA PRO A 204 12.69 -35.06 -23.96
C PRO A 204 11.83 -33.97 -24.61
N ALA A 205 10.52 -34.20 -24.68
CA ALA A 205 9.54 -33.24 -25.22
C ALA A 205 9.27 -32.03 -24.30
N SER A 206 10.09 -31.83 -23.26
CA SER A 206 10.00 -30.65 -22.39
C SER A 206 11.39 -30.15 -21.96
N ARG A 207 11.45 -28.87 -21.57
CA ARG A 207 12.60 -28.26 -20.88
C ARG A 207 12.14 -27.79 -19.51
N LEU A 208 12.89 -28.12 -18.48
CA LEU A 208 12.54 -27.82 -17.08
C LEU A 208 13.38 -26.63 -16.59
N LEU A 209 12.85 -25.86 -15.63
CA LEU A 209 13.62 -24.82 -14.97
C LEU A 209 14.81 -25.43 -14.21
N LEU A 210 16.03 -25.05 -14.58
CA LEU A 210 17.28 -25.47 -13.93
C LEU A 210 17.93 -24.37 -13.10
N GLY A 211 17.62 -23.10 -13.37
CA GLY A 211 18.20 -22.00 -12.60
C GLY A 211 17.81 -20.62 -13.08
N LEU A 212 18.30 -19.62 -12.35
CA LEU A 212 18.19 -18.21 -12.65
C LEU A 212 19.56 -17.55 -12.61
N THR A 213 19.82 -16.63 -13.53
CA THR A 213 21.03 -15.78 -13.55
C THR A 213 20.61 -14.32 -13.69
N ASP A 214 21.03 -13.47 -12.76
CA ASP A 214 20.79 -12.02 -12.87
C ASP A 214 21.86 -11.32 -13.72
N ARG A 215 21.61 -10.05 -14.04
CA ARG A 215 22.50 -9.15 -14.78
C ARG A 215 23.87 -8.89 -14.12
N PHE A 216 24.07 -9.29 -12.86
CA PHE A 216 25.30 -9.12 -12.09
C PHE A 216 26.12 -10.41 -11.97
N GLY A 217 25.57 -11.54 -12.47
CA GLY A 217 26.17 -12.87 -12.38
C GLY A 217 25.84 -13.62 -11.09
N ASN A 218 24.90 -13.14 -10.27
CA ASN A 218 24.34 -13.96 -9.19
C ASN A 218 23.52 -15.10 -9.79
N GLN A 219 23.53 -16.26 -9.14
CA GLN A 219 22.81 -17.45 -9.60
C GLN A 219 21.95 -18.08 -8.50
N LEU A 220 20.82 -18.67 -8.90
CA LEU A 220 19.98 -19.55 -8.10
C LEU A 220 19.79 -20.84 -8.91
N ASN A 221 20.32 -21.96 -8.43
CA ASN A 221 20.44 -23.21 -9.17
C ASN A 221 19.55 -24.32 -8.57
N TYR A 222 18.69 -24.93 -9.39
CA TYR A 222 17.79 -26.02 -9.03
C TYR A 222 18.40 -27.37 -9.44
N HIS A 223 18.79 -28.16 -8.45
CA HIS A 223 19.33 -29.51 -8.66
C HIS A 223 18.17 -30.49 -8.84
N ARG A 224 18.13 -31.13 -10.01
CA ARG A 224 17.13 -32.15 -10.36
C ARG A 224 17.77 -33.53 -10.39
N ASP A 225 17.00 -34.55 -10.00
CA ASP A 225 17.46 -35.92 -10.15
C ASP A 225 17.52 -36.31 -11.63
N ALA A 226 18.56 -37.05 -12.01
CA ALA A 226 18.84 -37.39 -13.40
C ALA A 226 18.25 -38.74 -13.82
N GLU A 227 18.07 -39.66 -12.88
CA GLU A 227 17.61 -41.04 -13.10
C GLU A 227 16.77 -41.54 -11.90
N GLY A 228 16.33 -42.80 -11.92
CA GLY A 228 15.57 -43.39 -10.81
C GLY A 228 14.14 -42.87 -10.65
N GLU A 229 13.58 -43.08 -9.47
CA GLU A 229 12.16 -42.82 -9.14
C GLU A 229 11.76 -41.34 -9.20
N PHE A 230 12.71 -40.44 -8.90
CA PHE A 230 12.49 -38.99 -8.88
C PHE A 230 13.05 -38.25 -10.10
N ALA A 231 13.39 -38.96 -11.19
CA ALA A 231 13.96 -38.37 -12.39
C ALA A 231 13.21 -37.12 -12.88
N GLY A 232 13.93 -36.01 -13.06
CA GLY A 232 13.39 -34.71 -13.46
C GLY A 232 12.83 -33.84 -12.31
N GLN A 233 12.61 -34.39 -11.12
CA GLN A 233 12.11 -33.66 -9.95
C GLN A 233 13.25 -32.90 -9.24
N ILE A 234 12.94 -31.78 -8.58
CA ILE A 234 13.95 -31.01 -7.83
C ILE A 234 14.18 -31.67 -6.47
N THR A 235 15.42 -32.10 -6.24
CA THR A 235 15.89 -32.70 -4.98
C THR A 235 16.75 -31.75 -4.15
N GLY A 236 17.17 -30.61 -4.71
CA GLY A 236 17.83 -29.55 -3.95
C GLY A 236 17.94 -28.21 -4.67
N VAL A 237 18.37 -27.18 -3.95
CA VAL A 237 18.59 -25.82 -4.48
C VAL A 237 19.86 -25.23 -3.90
N THR A 238 20.61 -24.45 -4.68
CA THR A 238 21.65 -23.53 -4.18
C THR A 238 21.26 -22.10 -4.52
N ASP A 239 21.20 -21.20 -3.53
CA ASP A 239 20.92 -19.78 -3.76
C ASP A 239 22.20 -18.93 -3.96
N SER A 240 22.05 -17.63 -4.23
CA SER A 240 23.19 -16.77 -4.58
C SER A 240 24.18 -16.50 -3.43
N VAL A 241 23.87 -16.90 -2.20
CA VAL A 241 24.82 -16.87 -1.06
C VAL A 241 25.42 -18.25 -0.77
N GLY A 242 25.16 -19.24 -1.62
CA GLY A 242 25.71 -20.58 -1.50
C GLY A 242 25.07 -21.45 -0.41
N ARG A 243 23.92 -21.04 0.14
CA ARG A 243 23.13 -21.93 1.01
C ARG A 243 22.59 -23.07 0.18
N ARG A 244 22.59 -24.28 0.74
CA ARG A 244 22.06 -25.48 0.08
C ARG A 244 20.81 -25.96 0.78
N PHE A 245 19.78 -26.20 -0.01
CA PHE A 245 18.51 -26.77 0.41
C PHE A 245 18.39 -28.19 -0.14
N ARG A 246 17.90 -29.12 0.68
CA ARG A 246 17.47 -30.47 0.24
C ARG A 246 15.95 -30.49 0.25
N LEU A 247 15.35 -30.77 -0.90
CA LEU A 247 13.93 -31.06 -1.03
C LEU A 247 13.76 -32.57 -0.84
N GLU A 248 13.03 -32.94 0.20
CA GLU A 248 12.76 -34.34 0.52
C GLU A 248 11.49 -34.77 -0.23
N LEU A 249 11.65 -35.71 -1.16
CA LEU A 249 10.56 -36.21 -1.99
C LEU A 249 10.08 -37.57 -1.47
N MET A 250 8.80 -37.85 -1.68
CA MET A 250 8.17 -39.14 -1.39
C MET A 250 7.27 -39.54 -2.55
N THR A 251 7.15 -40.85 -2.80
CA THR A 251 6.10 -41.42 -3.64
C THR A 251 4.96 -41.88 -2.76
N LEU A 252 3.72 -41.63 -3.18
CA LEU A 252 2.52 -42.02 -2.44
C LEU A 252 2.29 -43.55 -2.57
N PRO A 253 2.16 -44.29 -1.45
CA PRO A 253 1.93 -45.73 -1.49
C PRO A 253 0.53 -46.03 -2.07
N ASP A 254 0.44 -47.11 -2.85
CA ASP A 254 -0.78 -47.56 -3.56
C ASP A 254 -1.47 -46.48 -4.43
N PHE A 255 -0.74 -45.42 -4.81
CA PHE A 255 -1.28 -44.31 -5.59
C PHE A 255 -1.79 -44.78 -6.96
N LYS A 256 -2.97 -44.28 -7.32
CA LYS A 256 -3.60 -44.52 -8.62
C LYS A 256 -3.96 -43.16 -9.21
N PRO A 257 -3.34 -42.74 -10.33
CA PRO A 257 -3.67 -41.47 -10.96
C PRO A 257 -5.12 -41.49 -11.42
N ALA A 258 -5.87 -40.45 -11.06
CA ALA A 258 -7.21 -40.25 -11.58
C ALA A 258 -7.12 -39.90 -13.08
N LEU A 259 -7.83 -40.66 -13.91
CA LEU A 259 -7.85 -40.46 -15.36
C LEU A 259 -8.70 -39.23 -15.72
N ASN A 260 -8.35 -38.56 -16.83
CA ASN A 260 -9.12 -37.45 -17.42
C ASN A 260 -9.42 -36.28 -16.46
N THR A 261 -8.55 -36.02 -15.49
CA THR A 261 -8.75 -34.98 -14.46
C THR A 261 -8.75 -33.55 -15.00
N GLY A 262 -8.06 -33.29 -16.12
CA GLY A 262 -7.73 -31.94 -16.60
C GLY A 262 -6.51 -31.32 -15.90
N TRP A 263 -5.78 -32.08 -15.08
CA TRP A 263 -4.57 -31.62 -14.37
C TRP A 263 -3.25 -32.12 -14.97
N GLY A 264 -3.29 -32.85 -16.08
CA GLY A 264 -2.13 -33.53 -16.67
C GLY A 264 -1.85 -34.88 -16.02
N GLU A 265 -0.73 -35.49 -16.40
CA GLU A 265 -0.26 -36.76 -15.83
C GLU A 265 0.23 -36.57 -14.39
N ASP A 266 -0.06 -37.52 -13.50
CA ASP A 266 0.39 -37.51 -12.11
C ASP A 266 1.13 -38.82 -11.80
N ASN A 267 2.36 -38.71 -11.31
CA ASN A 267 3.21 -39.85 -10.97
C ASN A 267 3.17 -40.20 -9.46
N GLY A 268 2.39 -39.47 -8.66
CA GLY A 268 2.29 -39.68 -7.21
C GLY A 268 3.50 -39.21 -6.39
N VAL A 269 4.49 -38.54 -7.01
CA VAL A 269 5.64 -37.95 -6.29
C VAL A 269 5.23 -36.62 -5.68
N ARG A 270 5.60 -36.40 -4.41
CA ARG A 270 5.28 -35.19 -3.62
C ARG A 270 6.45 -34.70 -2.79
N LEU A 271 6.47 -33.40 -2.50
CA LEU A 271 7.43 -32.80 -1.56
C LEU A 271 6.96 -33.03 -0.12
N SER A 272 7.71 -33.80 0.67
CA SER A 272 7.38 -34.07 2.09
C SER A 272 7.94 -32.98 3.03
N ALA A 273 9.18 -32.52 2.79
CA ALA A 273 9.87 -31.56 3.64
C ALA A 273 10.98 -30.80 2.90
N VAL A 274 11.43 -29.68 3.47
CA VAL A 274 12.62 -28.96 2.98
C VAL A 274 13.60 -28.72 4.12
N TRP A 275 14.87 -29.04 3.89
CA TRP A 275 15.95 -28.92 4.87
C TRP A 275 17.01 -27.93 4.39
N LEU A 276 17.52 -27.10 5.29
CA LEU A 276 18.75 -26.33 5.07
C LEU A 276 19.94 -27.22 5.42
N THR A 277 20.72 -27.63 4.41
CA THR A 277 21.83 -28.59 4.56
C THR A 277 23.21 -27.95 4.45
N LYS A 278 23.29 -26.67 4.08
CA LYS A 278 24.49 -25.84 4.21
C LYS A 278 24.11 -24.36 4.31
N ASP A 279 24.80 -23.63 5.18
CA ASP A 279 24.85 -22.18 5.21
C ASP A 279 26.31 -21.76 5.48
N LEU A 280 26.76 -20.67 4.85
CA LEU A 280 28.14 -20.17 4.96
C LEU A 280 28.29 -19.08 6.03
N ALA A 281 27.21 -18.36 6.34
CA ALA A 281 27.19 -17.34 7.39
C ALA A 281 26.75 -17.92 8.75
N PHE A 282 25.96 -19.01 8.74
CA PHE A 282 25.44 -19.65 9.94
C PHE A 282 25.66 -21.18 9.91
N PRO A 283 26.88 -21.67 10.26
CA PRO A 283 27.21 -23.09 10.20
C PRO A 283 26.32 -23.99 11.08
N ASP A 284 25.70 -23.44 12.13
CA ASP A 284 24.74 -24.14 13.00
C ASP A 284 23.39 -24.32 12.29
N LEU A 285 23.21 -25.50 11.68
CA LEU A 285 22.03 -25.84 10.88
C LEU A 285 20.81 -26.21 11.74
N PRO A 286 19.57 -25.97 11.25
CA PRO A 286 18.35 -26.42 11.92
C PRO A 286 18.27 -27.94 12.11
N THR A 287 17.83 -28.37 13.29
CA THR A 287 17.52 -29.79 13.62
C THR A 287 16.13 -30.23 13.16
N ARG A 288 15.35 -29.34 12.55
CA ARG A 288 14.02 -29.57 11.97
C ARG A 288 13.99 -29.03 10.52
N PRO A 289 13.11 -29.55 9.65
CA PRO A 289 12.94 -28.96 8.32
C PRO A 289 12.35 -27.54 8.42
N LEU A 290 12.59 -26.71 7.40
CA LEU A 290 12.06 -25.35 7.28
C LEU A 290 10.56 -25.33 6.96
N VAL A 291 10.03 -26.41 6.38
CA VAL A 291 8.62 -26.67 6.14
C VAL A 291 8.38 -28.18 6.04
N ARG A 292 7.18 -28.64 6.36
CA ARG A 292 6.72 -30.02 6.11
C ARG A 292 5.31 -30.02 5.52
N TYR A 293 4.98 -31.05 4.76
CA TYR A 293 3.70 -31.21 4.07
C TYR A 293 3.12 -32.61 4.34
N ASP A 294 1.78 -32.70 4.40
CA ASP A 294 1.02 -33.97 4.38
C ASP A 294 -0.02 -33.94 3.25
N TYR A 295 -0.34 -35.11 2.69
CA TYR A 295 -1.20 -35.26 1.51
C TYR A 295 -2.38 -36.22 1.74
N THR A 296 -3.37 -36.18 0.84
CA THR A 296 -4.41 -37.23 0.75
C THR A 296 -3.86 -38.47 0.03
N ALA A 297 -4.55 -39.62 0.12
CA ALA A 297 -4.20 -40.82 -0.64
C ALA A 297 -4.36 -40.63 -2.17
N ARG A 298 -5.08 -39.60 -2.62
CA ARG A 298 -5.15 -39.14 -4.03
C ARG A 298 -4.08 -38.09 -4.36
N GLY A 299 -3.14 -37.84 -3.44
CA GLY A 299 -2.03 -36.93 -3.63
C GLY A 299 -2.38 -35.45 -3.68
N GLU A 300 -3.46 -35.03 -3.03
CA GLU A 300 -3.82 -33.62 -2.89
C GLU A 300 -3.20 -33.06 -1.60
N LEU A 301 -2.65 -31.84 -1.63
CA LEU A 301 -2.03 -31.23 -0.44
C LEU A 301 -3.08 -31.07 0.68
N LYS A 302 -2.86 -31.70 1.84
CA LYS A 302 -3.79 -31.76 2.96
C LYS A 302 -3.42 -30.78 4.09
N THR A 303 -2.14 -30.73 4.47
CA THR A 303 -1.65 -29.90 5.58
C THR A 303 -0.27 -29.33 5.27
N VAL A 304 -0.01 -28.10 5.73
CA VAL A 304 1.31 -27.45 5.71
C VAL A 304 1.72 -27.14 7.15
N TYR A 305 2.98 -27.43 7.47
CA TYR A 305 3.61 -27.18 8.76
C TYR A 305 4.79 -26.24 8.59
N ASP A 306 4.89 -25.23 9.46
CA ASP A 306 6.06 -24.33 9.46
C ASP A 306 7.30 -24.97 10.10
N ARG A 307 8.41 -24.23 10.09
CA ARG A 307 9.71 -24.61 10.66
C ARG A 307 9.73 -24.92 12.15
N ALA A 308 8.71 -24.51 12.92
CA ALA A 308 8.56 -24.94 14.31
C ALA A 308 7.94 -26.34 14.40
N GLY A 309 7.26 -26.80 13.35
CA GLY A 309 6.43 -28.00 13.32
C GLY A 309 4.94 -27.73 13.53
N GLU A 310 4.52 -26.46 13.57
CA GLU A 310 3.12 -26.07 13.79
C GLU A 310 2.32 -26.04 12.49
N ILE A 311 1.07 -26.48 12.53
CA ILE A 311 0.15 -26.40 11.39
C ILE A 311 -0.08 -24.92 11.06
N VAL A 312 0.21 -24.52 9.81
CA VAL A 312 -0.12 -23.19 9.29
C VAL A 312 -1.32 -23.20 8.35
N ARG A 313 -1.54 -24.29 7.60
CA ARG A 313 -2.64 -24.43 6.64
C ARG A 313 -3.19 -25.86 6.60
N GLN A 314 -4.49 -25.97 6.38
CA GLN A 314 -5.16 -27.23 6.04
C GLN A 314 -6.15 -27.02 4.89
N PHE A 315 -6.38 -28.09 4.11
CA PHE A 315 -7.18 -28.10 2.90
C PHE A 315 -8.05 -29.37 2.83
N ASP A 316 -9.30 -29.19 2.44
CA ASP A 316 -10.28 -30.27 2.28
C ASP A 316 -10.75 -30.33 0.82
N TRP A 317 -10.94 -31.55 0.31
CA TRP A 317 -11.04 -31.83 -1.14
C TRP A 317 -12.31 -32.61 -1.50
N HIS A 318 -12.85 -32.37 -2.70
CA HIS A 318 -14.07 -33.01 -3.18
C HIS A 318 -13.90 -34.54 -3.30
N SER A 319 -14.81 -35.30 -2.68
CA SER A 319 -14.79 -36.78 -2.58
C SER A 319 -14.55 -37.52 -3.90
N GLU A 320 -15.18 -37.07 -4.98
CA GLU A 320 -15.07 -37.67 -6.33
C GLU A 320 -14.11 -36.89 -7.24
N ASN A 321 -14.26 -35.57 -7.33
CA ASN A 321 -13.54 -34.73 -8.29
C ASN A 321 -12.16 -34.27 -7.76
N THR A 322 -11.12 -35.06 -8.04
CA THR A 322 -9.72 -34.77 -7.64
C THR A 322 -9.27 -33.35 -8.00
N GLY A 323 -8.67 -32.66 -7.03
CA GLY A 323 -8.12 -31.32 -7.20
C GLY A 323 -9.14 -30.17 -7.12
N LEU A 324 -10.41 -30.43 -6.77
CA LEU A 324 -11.36 -29.38 -6.38
C LEU A 324 -11.34 -29.19 -4.86
N MET A 325 -10.89 -28.02 -4.40
CA MET A 325 -10.75 -27.63 -3.00
C MET A 325 -12.09 -27.15 -2.42
N ILE A 326 -12.76 -27.99 -1.62
CA ILE A 326 -14.06 -27.66 -1.03
C ILE A 326 -13.94 -26.81 0.25
N ALA A 327 -12.78 -26.83 0.92
CA ALA A 327 -12.50 -25.90 2.01
C ALA A 327 -10.99 -25.63 2.20
N HIS A 328 -10.66 -24.49 2.80
CA HIS A 328 -9.33 -24.25 3.36
C HIS A 328 -9.36 -23.38 4.61
N ARG A 329 -8.39 -23.59 5.50
CA ARG A 329 -8.26 -22.88 6.79
C ARG A 329 -6.81 -22.52 7.10
N TYR A 330 -6.65 -21.46 7.88
CA TYR A 330 -5.38 -21.07 8.52
C TYR A 330 -5.30 -21.65 9.93
N ALA A 331 -4.10 -21.67 10.52
CA ALA A 331 -3.92 -21.96 11.94
C ALA A 331 -4.92 -21.17 12.80
N GLY A 332 -5.60 -21.83 13.75
CA GLY A 332 -6.52 -21.18 14.69
C GLY A 332 -7.72 -20.43 14.08
N ARG A 333 -8.06 -20.67 12.80
CA ARG A 333 -9.20 -20.04 12.11
C ARG A 333 -10.18 -21.10 11.56
N PRO A 334 -11.48 -20.80 11.45
CA PRO A 334 -12.41 -21.61 10.65
C PRO A 334 -12.04 -21.65 9.18
N ALA A 335 -12.73 -22.51 8.42
CA ALA A 335 -12.52 -22.63 6.99
C ALA A 335 -13.37 -21.65 6.17
N THR A 336 -12.81 -21.19 5.06
CA THR A 336 -13.61 -20.77 3.91
C THR A 336 -14.06 -22.02 3.16
N ASN A 337 -15.34 -22.10 2.80
CA ASN A 337 -15.94 -23.29 2.17
C ASN A 337 -16.51 -22.96 0.78
N TYR A 338 -16.58 -23.96 -0.10
CA TYR A 338 -16.95 -23.83 -1.51
C TYR A 338 -17.84 -24.97 -1.98
N VAL A 339 -18.88 -24.64 -2.77
CA VAL A 339 -19.75 -25.60 -3.47
C VAL A 339 -19.53 -25.44 -4.97
N TYR A 340 -19.40 -26.55 -5.69
CA TYR A 340 -19.11 -26.57 -7.13
C TYR A 340 -20.31 -27.08 -7.95
N ASP A 341 -20.44 -26.61 -9.19
CA ASP A 341 -21.30 -27.22 -10.20
C ASP A 341 -20.64 -28.45 -10.86
N ALA A 342 -21.41 -29.14 -11.72
CA ALA A 342 -20.94 -30.30 -12.47
C ALA A 342 -19.81 -30.01 -13.50
N PHE A 343 -19.49 -28.72 -13.73
CA PHE A 343 -18.39 -28.29 -14.60
C PHE A 343 -17.15 -27.83 -13.79
N GLY A 344 -17.18 -27.90 -12.46
CA GLY A 344 -16.08 -27.49 -11.59
C GLY A 344 -15.99 -25.99 -11.32
N LYS A 345 -17.10 -25.24 -11.48
CA LYS A 345 -17.21 -23.82 -11.11
C LYS A 345 -17.80 -23.67 -9.72
N VAL A 346 -17.28 -22.75 -8.92
CA VAL A 346 -17.83 -22.43 -7.60
C VAL A 346 -19.14 -21.69 -7.74
N ILE A 347 -20.25 -22.29 -7.31
CA ILE A 347 -21.59 -21.68 -7.30
C ILE A 347 -21.92 -21.00 -5.96
N SER A 348 -21.31 -21.47 -4.85
CA SER A 348 -21.47 -20.85 -3.53
C SER A 348 -20.13 -20.83 -2.77
N GLN A 349 -19.86 -19.75 -2.05
CA GLN A 349 -18.73 -19.58 -1.13
C GLN A 349 -19.24 -19.11 0.24
N VAL A 350 -18.64 -19.59 1.34
CA VAL A 350 -18.89 -19.07 2.70
C VAL A 350 -17.59 -18.74 3.41
N ASN A 351 -17.44 -17.50 3.89
CA ASN A 351 -16.24 -17.00 4.57
C ASN A 351 -16.19 -17.30 6.07
N PRO A 352 -14.99 -17.27 6.72
CA PRO A 352 -14.80 -17.51 8.17
C PRO A 352 -15.45 -16.48 9.12
N GLY A 353 -16.45 -15.73 8.66
CA GLY A 353 -17.29 -14.86 9.48
C GLY A 353 -18.67 -14.72 8.85
N GLY A 354 -19.27 -15.85 8.47
CA GLY A 354 -20.67 -15.98 8.04
C GLY A 354 -21.06 -15.44 6.66
N LEU A 355 -20.35 -14.46 6.08
CA LEU A 355 -20.70 -13.89 4.77
C LEU A 355 -20.59 -14.94 3.66
N SER A 356 -21.71 -15.23 3.00
CA SER A 356 -21.75 -16.08 1.83
C SER A 356 -21.87 -15.29 0.53
N TYR A 357 -21.53 -15.94 -0.58
CA TYR A 357 -21.64 -15.43 -1.94
C TYR A 357 -22.20 -16.53 -2.85
N GLU A 358 -23.25 -16.20 -3.60
CA GLU A 358 -23.84 -17.05 -4.65
C GLU A 358 -23.46 -16.50 -6.04
N PHE A 359 -23.12 -17.40 -6.97
CA PHE A 359 -22.59 -17.06 -8.30
C PHE A 359 -23.45 -17.63 -9.43
N GLU A 360 -24.07 -16.75 -10.23
CA GLU A 360 -24.87 -17.13 -11.40
C GLU A 360 -24.07 -16.87 -12.70
N TYR A 361 -23.69 -17.94 -13.40
CA TYR A 361 -22.87 -17.86 -14.62
C TYR A 361 -23.70 -17.79 -15.92
N SER A 362 -23.25 -16.98 -16.87
CA SER A 362 -23.81 -16.84 -18.22
C SER A 362 -22.69 -16.58 -19.25
N LYS A 363 -22.98 -16.70 -20.57
CA LYS A 363 -21.92 -16.64 -21.62
C LYS A 363 -21.05 -15.38 -21.52
N ASN A 364 -21.69 -14.23 -21.40
CA ASN A 364 -21.02 -12.92 -21.36
C ASN A 364 -21.21 -12.19 -20.01
N GLN A 365 -21.70 -12.87 -18.97
CA GLN A 365 -22.04 -12.23 -17.70
C GLN A 365 -21.86 -13.17 -16.51
N THR A 366 -21.55 -12.63 -15.33
CA THR A 366 -21.66 -13.33 -14.05
C THR A 366 -22.25 -12.40 -13.02
N ARG A 367 -23.31 -12.86 -12.36
CA ARG A 367 -23.98 -12.14 -11.27
C ARG A 367 -23.51 -12.76 -9.97
N VAL A 368 -23.16 -11.92 -9.00
CA VAL A 368 -22.71 -12.35 -7.67
C VAL A 368 -23.53 -11.63 -6.63
N THR A 369 -24.24 -12.39 -5.81
CA THR A 369 -25.07 -11.87 -4.71
C THR A 369 -24.49 -12.37 -3.39
N ASP A 370 -24.28 -11.49 -2.42
CA ASP A 370 -23.86 -11.89 -1.08
C ASP A 370 -25.01 -11.92 -0.07
N SER A 371 -24.76 -12.51 1.11
CA SER A 371 -25.75 -12.63 2.18
C SER A 371 -26.17 -11.32 2.85
N LEU A 372 -25.67 -10.16 2.39
CA LEU A 372 -26.21 -8.83 2.73
C LEU A 372 -27.12 -8.27 1.62
N GLY A 373 -27.42 -9.06 0.59
CA GLY A 373 -28.26 -8.69 -0.55
C GLY A 373 -27.56 -7.80 -1.58
N ARG A 374 -26.24 -7.59 -1.47
CA ARG A 374 -25.49 -6.76 -2.42
C ARG A 374 -25.24 -7.55 -3.70
N LEU A 375 -25.81 -7.09 -4.81
CA LEU A 375 -25.62 -7.66 -6.14
C LEU A 375 -24.47 -6.94 -6.88
N ARG A 376 -23.53 -7.69 -7.45
CA ARG A 376 -22.56 -7.19 -8.43
C ARG A 376 -22.68 -7.97 -9.74
N VAL A 377 -22.54 -7.28 -10.86
CA VAL A 377 -22.73 -7.87 -12.20
C VAL A 377 -21.52 -7.59 -13.08
N TYR A 378 -20.75 -8.65 -13.35
CA TYR A 378 -19.57 -8.62 -14.20
C TYR A 378 -19.98 -8.96 -15.62
N HIS A 379 -19.77 -8.06 -16.58
CA HIS A 379 -19.96 -8.29 -18.02
C HIS A 379 -18.62 -8.52 -18.70
N PHE A 380 -18.58 -9.47 -19.63
CA PHE A 380 -17.35 -9.93 -20.27
C PHE A 380 -17.40 -9.90 -21.79
N GLU A 381 -16.28 -9.49 -22.39
CA GLU A 381 -15.95 -9.68 -23.81
C GLU A 381 -14.66 -10.49 -23.95
N GLY A 382 -14.43 -11.05 -25.14
CA GLY A 382 -13.32 -11.98 -25.40
C GLY A 382 -13.59 -13.39 -24.87
N GLU A 383 -12.77 -14.35 -25.31
CA GLU A 383 -12.89 -15.77 -24.96
C GLU A 383 -11.57 -16.30 -24.35
N GLN A 384 -11.64 -17.44 -23.64
CA GLN A 384 -10.52 -18.07 -22.93
C GLN A 384 -9.68 -17.06 -22.09
N GLY A 385 -8.34 -17.12 -22.17
CA GLY A 385 -7.42 -16.24 -21.45
C GLY A 385 -7.49 -14.76 -21.83
N LEU A 386 -8.15 -14.41 -22.94
CA LEU A 386 -8.38 -13.03 -23.40
C LEU A 386 -9.75 -12.48 -22.98
N ARG A 387 -10.60 -13.25 -22.28
CA ARG A 387 -11.85 -12.75 -21.69
C ARG A 387 -11.54 -11.62 -20.69
N ARG A 388 -12.23 -10.47 -20.73
CA ARG A 388 -11.99 -9.30 -19.85
C ARG A 388 -13.30 -8.76 -19.28
N VAL A 389 -13.26 -8.19 -18.08
CA VAL A 389 -14.41 -7.46 -17.50
C VAL A 389 -14.49 -6.09 -18.19
N VAL A 390 -15.43 -5.92 -19.11
CA VAL A 390 -15.62 -4.68 -19.87
C VAL A 390 -16.63 -3.73 -19.22
N ARG A 391 -17.53 -4.27 -18.40
CA ARG A 391 -18.45 -3.47 -17.58
C ARG A 391 -18.70 -4.17 -16.25
N LEU A 392 -18.77 -3.40 -15.18
CA LEU A 392 -19.13 -3.87 -13.84
C LEU A 392 -20.25 -2.98 -13.30
N GLU A 393 -21.39 -3.60 -13.01
CA GLU A 393 -22.53 -2.98 -12.31
C GLU A 393 -22.38 -3.27 -10.81
N GLN A 394 -22.51 -2.25 -9.98
CA GLN A 394 -22.43 -2.33 -8.52
C GLN A 394 -23.83 -2.48 -7.88
N ALA A 395 -23.86 -2.63 -6.55
CA ALA A 395 -25.10 -2.88 -5.79
C ALA A 395 -26.09 -1.69 -5.77
N ASP A 396 -25.62 -0.49 -6.10
CA ASP A 396 -26.42 0.71 -6.33
C ASP A 396 -26.81 0.90 -7.82
N CYS A 397 -26.59 -0.13 -8.65
CA CYS A 397 -26.71 -0.15 -10.11
C CYS A 397 -25.77 0.79 -10.88
N ASN A 398 -24.88 1.54 -10.21
CA ASN A 398 -23.89 2.35 -10.91
C ASN A 398 -22.87 1.46 -11.65
N CYS A 399 -22.44 1.93 -12.81
CA CYS A 399 -21.67 1.14 -13.76
C CYS A 399 -20.31 1.77 -14.05
N THR A 400 -19.25 0.95 -14.05
CA THR A 400 -17.95 1.32 -14.65
C THR A 400 -17.69 0.51 -15.90
N GLN A 401 -16.99 1.09 -16.88
CA GLN A 401 -16.66 0.45 -18.15
C GLN A 401 -15.14 0.48 -18.38
N SER A 402 -14.62 -0.52 -19.08
CA SER A 402 -13.20 -0.72 -19.36
C SER A 402 -13.03 -1.26 -20.78
N ALA A 403 -12.33 -0.53 -21.64
CA ALA A 403 -12.02 -0.95 -23.00
C ALA A 403 -10.60 -1.52 -23.08
N PHE A 404 -10.43 -2.61 -23.84
CA PHE A 404 -9.16 -3.30 -24.01
C PHE A 404 -8.80 -3.39 -25.50
N ASN A 405 -7.49 -3.38 -25.81
CA ASN A 405 -7.03 -3.67 -27.18
C ASN A 405 -7.06 -5.18 -27.47
N ASN A 406 -6.76 -5.55 -28.72
CA ASN A 406 -6.70 -6.95 -29.18
C ASN A 406 -5.60 -7.82 -28.51
N ARG A 407 -4.75 -7.22 -27.67
CA ARG A 407 -3.76 -7.91 -26.81
C ARG A 407 -4.23 -7.98 -25.35
N GLY A 408 -5.47 -7.58 -25.06
CA GLY A 408 -6.08 -7.59 -23.74
C GLY A 408 -5.62 -6.46 -22.80
N GLN A 409 -4.87 -5.47 -23.29
CA GLN A 409 -4.34 -4.34 -22.51
C GLN A 409 -5.40 -3.24 -22.35
N LEU A 410 -5.53 -2.66 -21.15
CA LEU A 410 -6.48 -1.58 -20.88
C LEU A 410 -6.09 -0.32 -21.67
N ILE A 411 -7.01 0.18 -22.53
CA ILE A 411 -6.81 1.38 -23.35
C ILE A 411 -7.73 2.54 -22.96
N SER A 412 -8.85 2.27 -22.29
CA SER A 412 -9.73 3.30 -21.76
C SER A 412 -10.55 2.78 -20.57
N GLN A 413 -10.91 3.65 -19.64
CA GLN A 413 -11.78 3.34 -18.52
C GLN A 413 -12.74 4.49 -18.23
N THR A 414 -14.02 4.18 -18.10
CA THR A 414 -15.08 5.12 -17.70
C THR A 414 -15.55 4.78 -16.29
N ASP A 415 -15.52 5.77 -15.39
CA ASP A 415 -15.98 5.59 -14.01
C ASP A 415 -17.51 5.73 -13.84
N ILE A 416 -18.00 5.53 -12.62
CA ILE A 416 -19.42 5.67 -12.24
C ILE A 416 -19.99 7.09 -12.42
N SER A 417 -19.16 8.09 -12.73
CA SER A 417 -19.57 9.46 -13.06
C SER A 417 -19.62 9.71 -14.57
N GLY A 418 -19.41 8.69 -15.40
CA GLY A 418 -19.29 8.83 -16.85
C GLY A 418 -17.96 9.45 -17.31
N ARG A 419 -16.94 9.52 -16.45
CA ARG A 419 -15.67 10.18 -16.75
C ARG A 419 -14.67 9.19 -17.33
N THR A 420 -14.27 9.41 -18.58
CA THR A 420 -13.33 8.56 -19.30
C THR A 420 -11.87 8.97 -19.07
N THR A 421 -11.01 8.00 -18.79
CA THR A 421 -9.54 8.11 -18.74
C THR A 421 -8.94 7.19 -19.79
N GLU A 422 -8.03 7.68 -20.63
CA GLU A 422 -7.48 6.92 -21.77
C GLU A 422 -5.99 6.62 -21.60
N PHE A 423 -5.56 5.44 -22.04
CA PHE A 423 -4.22 4.88 -21.82
C PHE A 423 -3.54 4.62 -23.17
N HIS A 424 -2.63 5.51 -23.57
CA HIS A 424 -1.94 5.42 -24.86
C HIS A 424 -0.74 4.48 -24.73
N ILE A 425 -0.94 3.22 -25.09
CA ILE A 425 0.08 2.17 -25.04
C ILE A 425 0.84 2.08 -26.37
N ASN A 426 2.17 1.98 -26.31
CA ASN A 426 3.03 1.81 -27.49
C ASN A 426 2.87 0.40 -28.09
N PRO A 427 2.47 0.25 -29.37
CA PRO A 427 2.19 -1.05 -29.98
C PRO A 427 3.44 -1.88 -30.28
N ALA A 428 4.65 -1.33 -30.21
CA ALA A 428 5.89 -2.07 -30.46
C ALA A 428 6.38 -2.85 -29.22
N ASN A 429 6.33 -2.23 -28.04
CA ASN A 429 6.93 -2.75 -26.80
C ASN A 429 5.93 -2.88 -25.62
N GLY A 430 4.70 -2.41 -25.75
CA GLY A 430 3.67 -2.49 -24.71
C GLY A 430 3.78 -1.47 -23.57
N THR A 431 4.71 -0.51 -23.61
CA THR A 431 4.84 0.50 -22.53
C THR A 431 3.79 1.61 -22.66
N LEU A 432 3.29 2.13 -21.53
CA LEU A 432 2.32 3.22 -21.47
C LEU A 432 3.00 4.56 -21.80
N GLY A 433 2.77 5.13 -22.98
CA GLY A 433 3.39 6.41 -23.39
C GLY A 433 2.67 7.67 -22.87
N ALA A 434 1.36 7.61 -22.65
CA ALA A 434 0.60 8.71 -22.07
C ALA A 434 -0.69 8.24 -21.37
N ILE A 435 -1.20 9.07 -20.45
CA ILE A 435 -2.56 8.97 -19.89
C ILE A 435 -3.28 10.27 -20.22
N LEU A 436 -4.44 10.22 -20.87
CA LEU A 436 -5.34 11.37 -21.02
C LEU A 436 -6.35 11.33 -19.88
N HIS A 437 -6.43 12.43 -19.13
CA HIS A 437 -7.30 12.56 -17.96
C HIS A 437 -8.70 13.04 -18.39
N PRO A 438 -9.76 12.78 -17.58
CA PRO A 438 -11.11 13.21 -17.92
C PRO A 438 -11.22 14.69 -18.28
N GLY A 439 -11.83 14.95 -19.44
CA GLY A 439 -11.92 16.29 -20.05
C GLY A 439 -10.91 16.54 -21.18
N GLY A 440 -9.94 15.64 -21.41
CA GLY A 440 -9.08 15.64 -22.61
C GLY A 440 -7.97 16.70 -22.66
N GLU A 441 -8.18 17.88 -22.05
CA GLU A 441 -7.19 18.98 -21.99
C GLU A 441 -5.83 18.59 -21.38
N LYS A 442 -5.79 17.55 -20.55
CA LYS A 442 -4.71 17.28 -19.61
C LYS A 442 -4.20 15.85 -19.77
N ARG A 443 -2.89 15.71 -19.99
CA ARG A 443 -2.22 14.43 -20.24
C ARG A 443 -0.97 14.25 -19.37
N SER A 444 -0.81 13.07 -18.78
CA SER A 444 0.52 12.62 -18.32
C SER A 444 1.27 11.99 -19.49
N GLN A 445 2.61 12.09 -19.53
CA GLN A 445 3.45 11.45 -20.56
C GLN A 445 4.58 10.65 -19.91
N PHE A 446 5.04 9.59 -20.56
CA PHE A 446 6.09 8.71 -20.06
C PHE A 446 7.03 8.30 -21.20
N ASN A 447 8.34 8.37 -20.97
CA ASN A 447 9.36 8.01 -21.95
C ASN A 447 10.31 6.97 -21.35
N TYR A 448 10.77 6.04 -22.18
CA TYR A 448 11.52 4.86 -21.74
C TYR A 448 12.85 4.73 -22.51
N ASN A 449 13.87 4.13 -21.90
CA ASN A 449 15.10 3.74 -22.61
C ASN A 449 14.88 2.48 -23.47
N LYS A 450 15.92 2.06 -24.20
CA LYS A 450 15.88 0.85 -25.05
C LYS A 450 15.70 -0.45 -24.26
N GLN A 451 15.90 -0.42 -22.95
CA GLN A 451 15.70 -1.52 -22.00
C GLN A 451 14.27 -1.53 -21.40
N GLY A 452 13.41 -0.58 -21.77
CA GLY A 452 12.04 -0.47 -21.25
C GLY A 452 11.94 0.20 -19.87
N GLN A 453 13.01 0.78 -19.35
CA GLN A 453 13.03 1.48 -18.06
C GLN A 453 12.55 2.94 -18.25
N LEU A 454 11.73 3.42 -17.32
CA LEU A 454 11.19 4.79 -17.34
C LEU A 454 12.32 5.80 -17.14
N VAL A 455 12.60 6.66 -18.12
CA VAL A 455 13.63 7.73 -18.01
C VAL A 455 13.05 9.13 -17.81
N CYS A 456 11.75 9.30 -18.04
CA CYS A 456 11.08 10.59 -17.91
C CYS A 456 9.57 10.38 -17.74
N SER A 457 8.99 11.03 -16.72
CA SER A 457 7.55 11.20 -16.60
C SER A 457 7.20 12.70 -16.56
N THR A 458 6.17 13.08 -17.30
CA THR A 458 5.61 14.44 -17.32
C THR A 458 4.21 14.39 -16.74
N ALA A 459 3.95 15.21 -15.71
CA ALA A 459 2.66 15.37 -15.07
C ALA A 459 1.70 16.26 -15.90
N PRO A 460 0.38 16.26 -15.63
CA PRO A 460 -0.61 17.01 -16.42
C PRO A 460 -0.52 18.55 -16.33
N ASP A 461 0.38 19.06 -15.49
CA ASP A 461 0.74 20.46 -15.29
C ASP A 461 2.05 20.85 -16.01
N GLY A 462 2.66 19.91 -16.76
CA GLY A 462 3.92 20.09 -17.48
C GLY A 462 5.19 19.78 -16.67
N ARG A 463 5.08 19.47 -15.37
CA ARG A 463 6.25 19.16 -14.52
C ARG A 463 6.87 17.82 -14.90
N ARG A 464 8.19 17.75 -14.86
CA ARG A 464 8.96 16.61 -15.37
C ARG A 464 9.86 16.04 -14.27
N VAL A 465 9.72 14.74 -14.00
CA VAL A 465 10.71 13.94 -13.28
C VAL A 465 11.48 13.10 -14.29
N SER A 466 12.79 12.96 -14.16
CA SER A 466 13.61 12.11 -15.03
C SER A 466 14.63 11.27 -14.28
N GLN A 467 14.87 10.06 -14.80
CA GLN A 467 15.70 9.02 -14.21
C GLN A 467 16.77 8.58 -15.21
N GLU A 468 18.01 8.46 -14.76
CA GLU A 468 19.16 8.02 -15.55
C GLU A 468 19.67 6.68 -15.04
N TYR A 469 20.03 5.80 -15.97
CA TYR A 469 20.45 4.43 -15.67
C TYR A 469 21.80 4.12 -16.31
N ASP A 470 22.61 3.31 -15.63
CA ASP A 470 23.91 2.89 -16.12
C ASP A 470 23.84 1.78 -17.19
N ALA A 471 25.01 1.25 -17.56
CA ALA A 471 25.10 0.17 -18.53
C ALA A 471 24.39 -1.14 -18.10
N PHE A 472 24.15 -1.35 -16.81
CA PHE A 472 23.48 -2.53 -16.25
C PHE A 472 21.97 -2.27 -15.99
N GLY A 473 21.52 -1.02 -16.12
CA GLY A 473 20.16 -0.62 -15.81
C GLY A 473 19.93 -0.37 -14.32
N ARG A 474 20.98 -0.03 -13.55
CA ARG A 474 20.85 0.51 -12.18
C ARG A 474 20.57 2.00 -12.27
N LEU A 475 19.68 2.51 -11.42
CA LEU A 475 19.42 3.95 -11.32
C LEU A 475 20.70 4.64 -10.82
N ILE A 476 21.27 5.57 -11.59
CA ILE A 476 22.46 6.34 -11.20
C ILE A 476 22.16 7.79 -10.92
N ALA A 477 21.06 8.33 -11.45
CA ALA A 477 20.56 9.65 -11.08
C ALA A 477 19.04 9.74 -11.19
N GLU A 478 18.44 10.56 -10.34
CA GLU A 478 17.02 10.90 -10.37
C GLU A 478 16.87 12.40 -10.17
N THR A 479 16.16 13.05 -11.08
CA THR A 479 15.97 14.51 -11.14
C THR A 479 14.50 14.83 -11.02
N ASP A 480 14.11 15.50 -9.93
CA ASP A 480 12.70 15.79 -9.62
C ASP A 480 12.09 16.94 -10.47
N ALA A 481 10.83 17.28 -10.19
CA ALA A 481 10.06 18.34 -10.82
C ALA A 481 10.58 19.79 -10.59
N LEU A 482 11.55 19.98 -9.70
CA LEU A 482 12.25 21.23 -9.42
C LEU A 482 13.61 21.31 -10.16
N HIS A 483 13.96 20.31 -10.97
CA HIS A 483 15.24 20.10 -11.69
C HIS A 483 16.39 19.52 -10.87
N GLN A 484 16.07 18.63 -9.93
CA GLN A 484 16.96 18.36 -8.80
C GLN A 484 17.56 16.96 -8.74
N THR A 485 18.84 16.84 -9.09
CA THR A 485 19.48 15.54 -9.31
C THR A 485 20.06 14.89 -8.05
N ARG A 486 19.37 13.91 -7.46
CA ARG A 486 19.99 12.84 -6.66
C ARG A 486 20.84 11.94 -7.56
N ARG A 487 21.90 11.35 -7.01
CA ARG A 487 22.82 10.38 -7.60
C ARG A 487 22.97 9.16 -6.71
N TYR A 488 23.20 8.02 -7.33
CA TYR A 488 23.36 6.72 -6.67
C TYR A 488 24.68 6.11 -7.14
N HIS A 489 25.51 5.70 -6.19
CA HIS A 489 26.85 5.17 -6.43
C HIS A 489 26.91 3.69 -6.06
N TYR A 490 27.63 2.91 -6.84
CA TYR A 490 27.77 1.46 -6.69
C TYR A 490 29.26 1.09 -6.53
N ALA A 491 29.57 0.05 -5.77
CA ALA A 491 30.97 -0.28 -5.44
C ALA A 491 31.73 -0.89 -6.63
N ASP A 492 31.04 -1.70 -7.43
CA ASP A 492 31.55 -2.30 -8.67
C ASP A 492 30.38 -2.63 -9.63
N ASP A 493 30.67 -3.23 -10.79
CA ASP A 493 29.68 -3.66 -11.79
C ASP A 493 28.83 -4.89 -11.37
N LYS A 494 29.15 -5.54 -10.24
CA LYS A 494 28.40 -6.67 -9.68
C LYS A 494 27.46 -6.25 -8.54
N SER A 495 27.62 -5.03 -8.05
CA SER A 495 26.85 -4.47 -6.93
C SER A 495 25.42 -4.15 -7.37
N ALA A 496 24.45 -4.95 -6.93
CA ALA A 496 23.03 -4.69 -7.16
C ALA A 496 22.52 -3.46 -6.37
N GLN A 497 23.06 -3.22 -5.18
CA GLN A 497 22.65 -2.17 -4.25
C GLN A 497 23.66 -1.01 -4.21
N PRO A 498 23.22 0.24 -3.99
CA PRO A 498 24.11 1.40 -3.93
C PRO A 498 24.94 1.40 -2.65
N CYS A 499 26.23 1.73 -2.74
CA CYS A 499 27.14 1.90 -1.60
C CYS A 499 27.16 3.34 -1.07
N ALA A 500 26.68 4.31 -1.85
CA ALA A 500 26.43 5.68 -1.41
C ALA A 500 25.31 6.33 -2.22
N THR A 501 24.59 7.26 -1.59
CA THR A 501 23.65 8.15 -2.27
C THR A 501 24.07 9.59 -2.04
N GLU A 502 24.18 10.35 -3.13
CA GLU A 502 24.50 11.77 -3.11
C GLU A 502 23.32 12.58 -3.61
N ASP A 503 22.84 13.51 -2.82
CA ASP A 503 21.91 14.53 -3.30
C ASP A 503 22.65 15.67 -4.02
N ALA A 504 21.91 16.50 -4.75
CA ALA A 504 22.48 17.70 -5.38
C ALA A 504 22.72 18.87 -4.40
N ALA A 505 22.53 18.71 -3.08
CA ALA A 505 23.12 19.63 -2.10
C ALA A 505 24.61 19.36 -1.89
N GLY A 506 25.11 18.19 -2.26
CA GLY A 506 26.43 17.67 -1.88
C GLY A 506 26.40 16.87 -0.57
N GLY A 507 25.23 16.55 -0.03
CA GLY A 507 25.11 15.54 1.02
C GLY A 507 25.43 14.17 0.44
N ARG A 508 26.15 13.35 1.20
CA ARG A 508 26.54 11.99 0.85
C ARG A 508 26.30 11.02 2.00
N GLN A 509 25.38 10.09 1.81
CA GLN A 509 25.18 8.95 2.72
C GLN A 509 25.99 7.74 2.23
N THR A 510 26.35 6.82 3.14
CA THR A 510 27.01 5.55 2.80
C THR A 510 26.22 4.35 3.32
N LEU A 511 26.25 3.26 2.55
CA LEU A 511 25.49 2.04 2.81
C LEU A 511 26.41 0.83 2.65
N GLU A 512 26.49 0.01 3.69
CA GLU A 512 27.27 -1.23 3.74
C GLU A 512 26.31 -2.42 3.71
N TRP A 513 26.50 -3.34 2.76
CA TRP A 513 25.62 -4.50 2.53
C TRP A 513 26.39 -5.80 2.72
N ASN A 514 25.72 -6.84 3.21
CA ASN A 514 26.28 -8.20 3.19
C ASN A 514 25.96 -8.93 1.87
N ALA A 515 26.57 -10.09 1.66
CA ALA A 515 26.35 -10.92 0.45
C ALA A 515 24.88 -11.38 0.27
N ALA A 516 24.07 -11.36 1.33
CA ALA A 516 22.64 -11.66 1.27
C ALA A 516 21.77 -10.45 0.86
N GLY A 517 22.38 -9.30 0.59
CA GLY A 517 21.68 -8.06 0.24
C GLY A 517 21.02 -7.34 1.43
N LEU A 518 21.41 -7.65 2.67
CA LEU A 518 20.94 -6.97 3.86
C LEU A 518 21.88 -5.80 4.23
N LEU A 519 21.31 -4.67 4.61
CA LEU A 519 22.02 -3.46 5.06
C LEU A 519 22.67 -3.71 6.43
N ILE A 520 23.99 -3.90 6.49
CA ILE A 520 24.72 -4.12 7.74
C ILE A 520 25.19 -2.82 8.40
N ALA A 521 25.33 -1.73 7.64
CA ALA A 521 25.47 -0.40 8.23
C ALA A 521 25.02 0.71 7.28
N PHE A 522 24.68 1.85 7.88
CA PHE A 522 24.22 3.07 7.22
C PHE A 522 24.87 4.27 7.91
N THR A 523 25.45 5.19 7.14
CA THR A 523 25.94 6.47 7.64
C THR A 523 25.19 7.59 6.95
N ASP A 524 24.53 8.46 7.71
CA ASP A 524 23.97 9.69 7.15
C ASP A 524 25.08 10.71 6.80
N CYS A 525 24.73 11.77 6.07
CA CYS A 525 25.70 12.82 5.70
C CYS A 525 26.02 13.79 6.85
N SER A 526 25.58 13.49 8.08
CA SER A 526 25.95 14.19 9.32
C SER A 526 27.02 13.38 10.07
N GLY A 527 27.35 12.18 9.57
CA GLY A 527 28.39 11.29 10.09
C GLY A 527 27.87 10.25 11.09
N PHE A 528 26.56 10.19 11.36
CA PHE A 528 26.00 9.23 12.32
C PHE A 528 25.87 7.86 11.66
N LYS A 529 26.60 6.87 12.20
CA LYS A 529 26.60 5.49 11.72
C LYS A 529 25.68 4.61 12.55
N THR A 530 24.64 4.07 11.94
CA THR A 530 23.83 2.95 12.46
C THR A 530 24.37 1.63 11.91
N SER A 531 24.39 0.56 12.71
CA SER A 531 24.77 -0.79 12.27
C SER A 531 23.76 -1.86 12.71
N TYR A 532 23.67 -2.94 11.93
CA TYR A 532 22.62 -3.95 12.01
C TYR A 532 23.21 -5.37 12.07
N ARG A 533 22.70 -6.18 12.98
CA ARG A 533 23.05 -7.60 13.13
C ARG A 533 21.81 -8.47 12.94
N TYR A 534 21.93 -9.50 12.10
CA TYR A 534 20.82 -10.36 11.67
C TYR A 534 20.97 -11.80 12.15
N ASN A 535 19.85 -12.52 12.27
CA ASN A 535 19.85 -13.98 12.36
C ASN A 535 19.88 -14.64 10.96
N ARG A 536 19.97 -15.97 10.93
CA ARG A 536 19.99 -16.80 9.70
C ARG A 536 18.78 -16.58 8.78
N ASP A 537 17.66 -16.14 9.33
CA ASP A 537 16.42 -15.86 8.60
C ASP A 537 16.30 -14.38 8.17
N GLY A 538 17.36 -13.59 8.34
CA GLY A 538 17.40 -12.17 7.96
C GLY A 538 16.78 -11.19 8.94
N GLN A 539 16.32 -11.65 10.10
CA GLN A 539 15.61 -10.81 11.08
C GLN A 539 16.62 -10.03 11.95
N PRO A 540 16.44 -8.71 12.17
CA PRO A 540 17.36 -7.92 12.97
C PRO A 540 17.30 -8.36 14.44
N VAL A 541 18.41 -8.82 14.99
CA VAL A 541 18.52 -9.25 16.41
C VAL A 541 19.19 -8.19 17.28
N GLU A 542 19.96 -7.29 16.67
CA GLU A 542 20.49 -6.09 17.33
C GLU A 542 20.69 -4.99 16.29
N ILE A 543 20.28 -3.78 16.64
CA ILE A 543 20.60 -2.54 15.91
C ILE A 543 21.38 -1.67 16.89
N GLN A 544 22.53 -1.17 16.46
CA GLN A 544 23.30 -0.16 17.21
C GLN A 544 23.15 1.17 16.48
N HIS A 545 22.60 2.15 17.17
CA HIS A 545 22.34 3.51 16.69
C HIS A 545 23.54 4.42 17.00
N GLU A 546 23.38 5.72 16.79
CA GLU A 546 24.30 6.76 17.25
C GLU A 546 24.61 6.69 18.77
N GLU A 547 25.74 7.30 19.15
CA GLU A 547 26.23 7.42 20.54
C GLU A 547 26.41 6.07 21.30
N GLY A 548 26.29 4.93 20.61
CA GLY A 548 26.43 3.59 21.18
C GLY A 548 25.12 2.98 21.68
N MET A 549 24.00 3.66 21.49
CA MET A 549 22.65 3.18 21.83
C MET A 549 22.32 1.87 21.10
N LYS A 550 21.59 0.95 21.73
CA LYS A 550 21.27 -0.37 21.17
C LYS A 550 19.78 -0.68 21.26
N THR A 551 19.30 -1.49 20.33
CA THR A 551 17.99 -2.13 20.43
C THR A 551 18.11 -3.59 20.02
N ARG A 552 17.76 -4.50 20.91
CA ARG A 552 17.82 -5.96 20.68
C ARG A 552 16.42 -6.51 20.46
N PHE A 553 16.35 -7.63 19.75
CA PHE A 553 15.11 -8.32 19.44
C PHE A 553 15.25 -9.83 19.59
N ALA A 554 14.22 -10.48 20.12
CA ALA A 554 14.12 -11.93 20.18
C ALA A 554 12.89 -12.42 19.41
N TYR A 555 13.01 -13.60 18.80
CA TYR A 555 11.97 -14.20 17.97
C TYR A 555 11.70 -15.64 18.41
N ASP A 556 10.46 -16.11 18.26
CA ASP A 556 10.12 -17.53 18.46
C ASP A 556 10.56 -18.41 17.27
N ALA A 557 10.38 -19.72 17.43
CA ALA A 557 10.67 -20.68 16.36
C ALA A 557 9.87 -20.42 15.06
N ARG A 558 8.70 -19.77 15.14
CA ARG A 558 7.86 -19.36 13.99
C ARG A 558 8.30 -18.02 13.39
N GLY A 559 9.33 -17.38 13.95
CA GLY A 559 9.86 -16.08 13.51
C GLY A 559 9.01 -14.88 13.94
N ARG A 560 8.10 -15.01 14.90
CA ARG A 560 7.33 -13.90 15.48
C ARG A 560 8.16 -13.21 16.57
N ARG A 561 8.13 -11.88 16.68
CA ARG A 561 8.97 -11.14 17.66
C ARG A 561 8.38 -11.30 19.06
N ILE A 562 9.04 -12.04 19.94
CA ILE A 562 8.61 -12.23 21.32
C ILE A 562 9.15 -11.17 22.29
N SER A 563 10.27 -10.50 21.98
CA SER A 563 10.68 -9.32 22.77
C SER A 563 11.48 -8.27 22.00
N ARG A 564 11.49 -7.06 22.55
CA ARG A 564 12.34 -5.91 22.19
C ARG A 564 12.97 -5.40 23.49
N GLU A 565 14.23 -5.01 23.43
CA GLU A 565 14.98 -4.44 24.55
C GLU A 565 15.71 -3.19 24.05
N ASP A 566 15.64 -2.07 24.78
CA ASP A 566 16.35 -0.83 24.46
C ASP A 566 17.66 -0.65 25.26
N SER A 567 18.37 0.44 25.01
CA SER A 567 19.66 0.75 25.67
C SER A 567 19.59 0.84 27.19
N ALA A 568 18.43 1.16 27.76
CA ALA A 568 18.22 1.27 29.20
C ALA A 568 17.79 -0.06 29.84
N GLY A 569 17.75 -1.15 29.05
CA GLY A 569 17.21 -2.43 29.48
C GLY A 569 15.67 -2.49 29.43
N GLY A 570 15.01 -1.46 28.89
CA GLY A 570 13.56 -1.41 28.79
C GLY A 570 13.04 -2.51 27.87
N LYS A 571 12.38 -3.53 28.46
CA LYS A 571 11.96 -4.73 27.75
C LYS A 571 10.45 -4.76 27.48
N THR A 572 10.07 -4.81 26.21
CA THR A 572 8.71 -5.12 25.76
C THR A 572 8.63 -6.60 25.37
N VAL A 573 7.54 -7.28 25.74
CA VAL A 573 7.28 -8.70 25.43
C VAL A 573 5.93 -8.83 24.71
N TRP A 574 5.85 -9.74 23.73
CA TRP A 574 4.62 -10.05 22.99
C TRP A 574 4.28 -11.54 23.10
N GLU A 575 3.02 -11.84 23.41
CA GLU A 575 2.46 -13.19 23.43
C GLU A 575 1.47 -13.38 22.27
N TYR A 576 1.43 -14.58 21.70
CA TYR A 576 0.69 -14.86 20.48
C TYR A 576 -0.19 -16.12 20.59
N ASN A 577 -1.38 -16.08 19.99
CA ASN A 577 -2.22 -17.27 19.83
C ASN A 577 -1.70 -18.21 18.71
N ALA A 578 -2.44 -19.30 18.46
CA ALA A 578 -2.13 -20.27 17.40
C ALA A 578 -2.21 -19.69 15.98
N ALA A 579 -3.15 -18.77 15.73
CA ALA A 579 -3.33 -18.06 14.46
C ALA A 579 -2.21 -17.03 14.17
N GLY A 580 -1.49 -16.60 15.20
CA GLY A 580 -0.43 -15.60 15.08
C GLY A 580 -0.86 -14.18 15.44
N ASP A 581 -2.04 -14.00 16.03
CA ASP A 581 -2.46 -12.72 16.60
C ASP A 581 -1.77 -12.47 17.95
N VAL A 582 -1.58 -11.20 18.32
CA VAL A 582 -1.01 -10.80 19.63
C VAL A 582 -2.12 -10.79 20.68
N ILE A 583 -2.04 -11.69 21.66
CA ILE A 583 -3.01 -11.79 22.75
C ILE A 583 -2.60 -11.05 24.01
N ALA A 584 -1.30 -10.76 24.18
CA ALA A 584 -0.81 -9.86 25.22
C ALA A 584 0.44 -9.08 24.80
N VAL A 585 0.57 -7.87 25.33
CA VAL A 585 1.79 -7.04 25.27
C VAL A 585 2.14 -6.59 26.68
N THR A 586 3.33 -6.92 27.15
CA THR A 586 3.86 -6.45 28.43
C THR A 586 4.93 -5.39 28.18
N ARG A 587 4.79 -4.21 28.79
CA ARG A 587 5.69 -3.06 28.66
C ARG A 587 6.82 -3.08 29.71
N PRO A 588 7.87 -2.24 29.57
CA PRO A 588 8.99 -2.20 30.51
C PRO A 588 8.62 -1.85 31.97
N ASP A 589 7.49 -1.17 32.17
CA ASP A 589 6.93 -0.83 33.48
C ASP A 589 6.17 -2.01 34.15
N GLY A 590 5.98 -3.12 33.42
CA GLY A 590 5.18 -4.26 33.84
C GLY A 590 3.68 -4.12 33.54
N SER A 591 3.23 -3.04 32.92
CA SER A 591 1.85 -2.90 32.46
C SER A 591 1.55 -3.90 31.32
N GLN A 592 0.37 -4.49 31.35
CA GLN A 592 -0.07 -5.48 30.36
C GLN A 592 -1.32 -4.99 29.61
N SER A 593 -1.23 -5.02 28.28
CA SER A 593 -2.36 -4.97 27.36
C SER A 593 -2.73 -6.40 26.97
N THR A 594 -4.02 -6.75 26.92
CA THR A 594 -4.49 -8.08 26.47
C THR A 594 -5.63 -7.95 25.46
N GLN A 595 -5.78 -8.94 24.58
CA GLN A 595 -6.65 -8.80 23.41
C GLN A 595 -7.27 -10.13 22.95
N THR A 596 -8.56 -10.07 22.56
CA THR A 596 -9.29 -11.18 21.94
C THR A 596 -9.69 -10.85 20.51
N TYR A 597 -10.01 -11.89 19.73
CA TYR A 597 -10.27 -11.80 18.30
C TYR A 597 -11.48 -12.63 17.87
N ASP A 598 -12.07 -12.29 16.72
CA ASP A 598 -13.10 -13.09 16.07
C ASP A 598 -12.50 -14.22 15.19
N GLU A 599 -13.37 -14.93 14.50
CA GLU A 599 -13.05 -16.01 13.55
C GLU A 599 -12.28 -15.55 12.29
N ARG A 600 -12.04 -14.24 12.11
CA ARG A 600 -11.23 -13.67 11.03
C ARG A 600 -9.89 -13.11 11.51
N GLY A 601 -9.83 -12.63 12.75
CA GLY A 601 -8.72 -11.83 13.28
C GLY A 601 -9.05 -10.36 13.48
N ASN A 602 -10.34 -9.98 13.46
CA ASN A 602 -10.76 -8.66 13.90
C ASN A 602 -10.74 -8.60 15.43
N PRO A 603 -10.33 -7.48 16.05
CA PRO A 603 -10.19 -7.37 17.51
C PRO A 603 -11.57 -7.25 18.20
N THR A 604 -11.99 -8.26 18.95
CA THR A 604 -13.33 -8.29 19.60
C THR A 604 -13.36 -7.67 20.98
N ALA A 605 -12.28 -7.76 21.75
CA ALA A 605 -12.11 -7.05 23.00
C ALA A 605 -10.63 -6.74 23.27
N GLN A 606 -10.39 -5.67 24.00
CA GLN A 606 -9.07 -5.25 24.46
C GLN A 606 -9.18 -4.85 25.94
N ASN A 607 -8.31 -5.37 26.79
CA ASN A 607 -8.20 -4.97 28.19
C ASN A 607 -6.84 -4.32 28.46
N GLU A 608 -6.87 -3.15 29.09
CA GLU A 608 -5.69 -2.36 29.42
C GLU A 608 -5.82 -1.82 30.86
N GLY A 609 -4.93 -2.22 31.76
CA GLY A 609 -4.98 -1.79 33.17
C GLY A 609 -6.27 -2.14 33.91
N GLY A 610 -7.01 -3.16 33.45
CA GLY A 610 -8.32 -3.57 33.99
C GLY A 610 -9.53 -3.00 33.24
N LEU A 611 -9.35 -1.98 32.39
CA LEU A 611 -10.41 -1.36 31.59
C LEU A 611 -10.64 -2.19 30.32
N THR A 612 -11.90 -2.52 29.98
CA THR A 612 -12.21 -3.38 28.82
C THR A 612 -13.05 -2.64 27.77
N ARG A 613 -12.52 -2.54 26.54
CA ARG A 613 -13.29 -2.14 25.34
C ARG A 613 -13.74 -3.38 24.57
N GLN A 614 -14.93 -3.36 23.98
CA GLN A 614 -15.45 -4.42 23.12
C GLN A 614 -15.85 -3.86 21.75
N THR A 615 -15.74 -4.69 20.71
CA THR A 615 -15.96 -4.30 19.31
C THR A 615 -16.71 -5.40 18.57
N GLU A 616 -17.79 -5.04 17.88
CA GLU A 616 -18.64 -5.96 17.11
C GLU A 616 -18.61 -5.59 15.63
N PHE A 617 -18.48 -6.61 14.79
CA PHE A 617 -18.42 -6.48 13.33
C PHE A 617 -19.59 -7.23 12.68
N ASP A 618 -20.07 -6.75 11.54
CA ASP A 618 -21.00 -7.53 10.71
C ASP A 618 -20.29 -8.65 9.92
N SER A 619 -21.07 -9.43 9.18
CA SER A 619 -20.52 -10.45 8.29
C SER A 619 -19.66 -9.87 7.17
N ALA A 620 -19.79 -8.60 6.77
CA ALA A 620 -18.84 -7.96 5.86
C ALA A 620 -17.50 -7.57 6.54
N GLY A 621 -17.40 -7.66 7.87
CA GLY A 621 -16.24 -7.19 8.64
C GLY A 621 -16.25 -5.68 8.88
N ARG A 622 -17.40 -5.02 8.69
CA ARG A 622 -17.59 -3.59 8.96
C ARG A 622 -17.91 -3.42 10.45
N LEU A 623 -17.37 -2.38 11.07
CA LEU A 623 -17.60 -2.07 12.49
C LEU A 623 -19.08 -1.71 12.70
N MET A 624 -19.84 -2.52 13.43
CA MET A 624 -21.26 -2.25 13.71
C MET A 624 -21.48 -1.53 15.04
N ARG A 625 -20.71 -1.92 16.06
CA ARG A 625 -20.88 -1.43 17.43
C ARG A 625 -19.54 -1.42 18.15
N LEU A 626 -19.30 -0.38 18.92
CA LEU A 626 -18.13 -0.23 19.79
C LEU A 626 -18.64 0.03 21.20
N VAL A 627 -18.32 -0.84 22.15
CA VAL A 627 -18.63 -0.66 23.57
C VAL A 627 -17.38 -0.21 24.28
N ASN A 628 -17.43 0.95 24.94
CA ASN A 628 -16.27 1.51 25.62
C ASN A 628 -16.07 0.94 27.02
N GLU A 629 -14.99 1.38 27.65
CA GLU A 629 -14.51 1.01 28.97
C GLU A 629 -15.55 1.27 30.09
N ASN A 630 -16.54 2.13 29.84
CA ASN A 630 -17.63 2.47 30.76
C ASN A 630 -18.91 1.65 30.49
N GLY A 631 -18.96 0.81 29.45
CA GLY A 631 -20.14 0.06 29.02
C GLY A 631 -21.14 0.85 28.16
N ALA A 632 -20.84 2.09 27.77
CA ALA A 632 -21.64 2.83 26.78
C ALA A 632 -21.29 2.37 25.36
N ASP A 633 -22.21 2.51 24.40
CA ASP A 633 -22.00 2.06 23.01
C ASP A 633 -22.15 3.15 21.93
N THR A 634 -21.22 3.14 20.97
CA THR A 634 -21.34 3.81 19.67
C THR A 634 -21.81 2.79 18.63
N LYS A 635 -22.69 3.21 17.71
CA LYS A 635 -23.28 2.36 16.66
C LYS A 635 -23.10 2.97 15.28
N PHE A 636 -22.86 2.13 14.30
CA PHE A 636 -22.60 2.52 12.91
C PHE A 636 -23.61 1.84 11.97
N SER A 637 -23.96 2.49 10.86
CA SER A 637 -24.86 1.93 9.84
C SER A 637 -24.39 2.29 8.44
N TYR A 638 -24.44 1.32 7.53
CA TYR A 638 -23.87 1.40 6.19
C TYR A 638 -24.92 1.16 5.11
N ASP A 639 -24.70 1.71 3.92
CA ASP A 639 -25.48 1.39 2.73
C ASP A 639 -25.00 0.11 2.00
N VAL A 640 -25.65 -0.20 0.86
CA VAL A 640 -25.34 -1.34 -0.01
C VAL A 640 -23.98 -1.23 -0.71
N MET A 641 -23.31 -0.08 -0.61
CA MET A 641 -22.00 0.22 -1.19
C MET A 641 -20.89 0.35 -0.13
N ASP A 642 -21.17 -0.12 1.09
CA ASP A 642 -20.26 -0.11 2.24
C ASP A 642 -19.86 1.30 2.72
N ARG A 643 -20.68 2.32 2.40
CA ARG A 643 -20.48 3.71 2.85
C ARG A 643 -21.25 3.93 4.14
N LEU A 644 -20.62 4.57 5.13
CA LEU A 644 -21.24 4.90 6.42
C LEU A 644 -22.31 5.97 6.23
N ILE A 645 -23.58 5.66 6.51
CA ILE A 645 -24.70 6.60 6.38
C ILE A 645 -25.15 7.20 7.71
N GLN A 646 -24.82 6.56 8.84
CA GLN A 646 -25.14 7.06 10.18
C GLN A 646 -24.14 6.54 11.22
N GLU A 647 -23.78 7.42 12.15
CA GLU A 647 -23.15 7.08 13.44
C GLU A 647 -24.06 7.57 14.59
N VAL A 648 -24.14 6.81 15.66
CA VAL A 648 -24.75 7.21 16.94
C VAL A 648 -23.69 7.08 18.02
N GLY A 649 -23.24 8.19 18.60
CA GLY A 649 -22.14 8.22 19.58
C GLY A 649 -22.55 7.79 20.99
N PHE A 650 -21.55 7.59 21.86
CA PHE A 650 -21.71 7.22 23.28
C PHE A 650 -22.61 8.17 24.10
N ASP A 651 -22.79 9.41 23.65
CA ASP A 651 -23.64 10.44 24.26
C ASP A 651 -25.07 10.48 23.68
N GLY A 652 -25.38 9.59 22.74
CA GLY A 652 -26.66 9.52 22.02
C GLY A 652 -26.79 10.51 20.87
N ARG A 653 -25.78 11.33 20.55
CA ARG A 653 -25.81 12.19 19.37
C ARG A 653 -25.75 11.37 18.09
N VAL A 654 -26.55 11.76 17.10
CA VAL A 654 -26.60 11.15 15.77
C VAL A 654 -25.86 12.04 14.78
N GLN A 655 -24.95 11.45 14.01
CA GLN A 655 -24.40 12.03 12.79
C GLN A 655 -24.92 11.24 11.59
N SER A 656 -25.20 11.89 10.46
CA SER A 656 -25.61 11.19 9.24
C SER A 656 -24.98 11.79 7.98
N TYR A 657 -24.73 10.92 7.01
CA TYR A 657 -23.96 11.22 5.81
C TYR A 657 -24.76 10.84 4.56
N GLN A 658 -24.74 11.71 3.56
CA GLN A 658 -25.34 11.45 2.25
C GLN A 658 -24.26 11.46 1.17
N TYR A 659 -24.43 10.61 0.16
CA TYR A 659 -23.49 10.47 -0.95
C TYR A 659 -24.21 10.55 -2.29
N ASN A 660 -23.55 11.14 -3.29
CA ASN A 660 -23.98 11.04 -4.67
C ASN A 660 -23.66 9.66 -5.30
N ALA A 661 -24.11 9.46 -6.54
CA ALA A 661 -23.78 8.27 -7.33
C ALA A 661 -22.26 8.08 -7.53
N ALA A 662 -21.46 9.15 -7.47
CA ALA A 662 -20.00 9.08 -7.56
C ALA A 662 -19.29 8.66 -6.25
N GLY A 663 -20.03 8.37 -5.18
CA GLY A 663 -19.46 8.04 -3.86
C GLY A 663 -18.76 9.21 -3.18
N GLN A 664 -19.13 10.45 -3.54
CA GLN A 664 -18.69 11.69 -2.90
C GLN A 664 -19.74 12.12 -1.88
N MET A 665 -19.31 12.53 -0.69
CA MET A 665 -20.18 12.95 0.40
C MET A 665 -20.79 14.33 0.07
N THR A 666 -22.11 14.43 -0.06
CA THR A 666 -22.82 15.67 -0.43
C THR A 666 -23.42 16.41 0.76
N GLN A 667 -23.73 15.70 1.84
CA GLN A 667 -24.20 16.28 3.10
C GLN A 667 -23.64 15.51 4.30
N MET A 668 -23.34 16.23 5.37
CA MET A 668 -23.08 15.70 6.71
C MET A 668 -23.93 16.48 7.73
N THR A 669 -24.89 15.81 8.35
CA THR A 669 -25.72 16.36 9.42
C THR A 669 -25.09 16.05 10.77
N THR A 670 -24.92 17.08 11.61
CA THR A 670 -24.34 16.95 12.95
C THR A 670 -25.27 17.54 14.01
N GLY A 671 -25.01 17.26 15.29
CA GLY A 671 -25.69 17.91 16.42
C GLY A 671 -25.42 19.42 16.56
N LEU A 672 -24.58 20.01 15.69
CA LEU A 672 -24.33 21.46 15.60
C LEU A 672 -24.90 22.08 14.30
N GLY A 673 -25.37 21.27 13.35
CA GLY A 673 -25.96 21.73 12.09
C GLY A 673 -25.48 20.96 10.86
N ASP A 674 -26.03 21.37 9.70
CA ASP A 674 -25.81 20.74 8.40
C ASP A 674 -24.58 21.31 7.66
N HIS A 675 -23.80 20.40 7.08
CA HIS A 675 -22.69 20.72 6.18
C HIS A 675 -23.00 20.18 4.79
N HIS A 676 -22.89 21.03 3.76
CA HIS A 676 -23.15 20.68 2.36
C HIS A 676 -21.88 20.81 1.51
N TYR A 677 -21.66 19.85 0.62
CA TYR A 677 -20.44 19.74 -0.19
C TYR A 677 -20.80 19.66 -1.68
N ALA A 678 -20.32 20.62 -2.47
CA ALA A 678 -20.50 20.66 -3.91
C ALA A 678 -19.20 20.23 -4.64
N TYR A 679 -19.34 19.57 -5.79
CA TYR A 679 -18.21 19.10 -6.59
C TYR A 679 -18.31 19.59 -8.05
N THR A 680 -17.16 19.88 -8.64
CA THR A 680 -17.01 20.14 -10.08
C THR A 680 -17.35 18.88 -10.89
N PRO A 681 -17.67 18.99 -12.20
CA PRO A 681 -17.78 17.82 -13.11
C PRO A 681 -16.49 16.97 -13.16
N ALA A 682 -15.33 17.58 -12.89
CA ALA A 682 -14.05 16.88 -12.73
C ALA A 682 -13.90 16.14 -11.38
N GLY A 683 -14.93 16.12 -10.53
CA GLY A 683 -14.96 15.42 -9.24
C GLY A 683 -14.08 16.04 -8.14
N ARG A 684 -13.62 17.28 -8.31
CA ARG A 684 -12.92 18.06 -7.28
C ARG A 684 -13.92 18.83 -6.43
N LEU A 685 -13.67 18.96 -5.13
CA LEU A 685 -14.48 19.78 -4.22
C LEU A 685 -14.50 21.23 -4.74
N ASN A 686 -15.68 21.84 -4.78
CA ASN A 686 -15.94 23.15 -5.36
C ASN A 686 -16.36 24.18 -4.31
N SER A 687 -17.18 23.76 -3.34
CA SER A 687 -17.52 24.57 -2.17
C SER A 687 -17.99 23.71 -1.00
N VAL A 688 -17.87 24.27 0.19
CA VAL A 688 -18.46 23.75 1.43
C VAL A 688 -19.34 24.85 2.02
N SER A 689 -20.55 24.50 2.43
CA SER A 689 -21.41 25.33 3.28
C SER A 689 -21.51 24.68 4.65
N SER A 690 -21.35 25.45 5.72
CA SER A 690 -21.54 25.04 7.11
C SER A 690 -22.47 26.03 7.82
N PRO A 691 -22.87 25.79 9.09
CA PRO A 691 -23.64 26.77 9.86
C PRO A 691 -22.90 28.10 10.06
N ASP A 692 -21.57 28.05 10.13
CA ASP A 692 -20.70 29.19 10.44
C ASP A 692 -20.24 29.98 9.20
N GLY A 693 -20.43 29.46 7.98
CA GLY A 693 -20.04 30.17 6.76
C GLY A 693 -20.12 29.37 5.45
N PHE A 694 -19.71 30.02 4.36
CA PHE A 694 -19.64 29.43 3.02
C PHE A 694 -18.23 29.62 2.43
N LEU A 695 -17.59 28.51 2.05
CA LEU A 695 -16.24 28.51 1.50
C LEU A 695 -16.23 28.01 0.05
N ALA A 696 -15.84 28.87 -0.89
CA ALA A 696 -15.65 28.53 -2.29
C ALA A 696 -14.25 27.93 -2.53
N THR A 697 -14.14 26.60 -2.46
CA THR A 697 -12.86 25.88 -2.54
C THR A 697 -12.44 25.63 -3.99
N PHE A 698 -11.74 26.56 -4.62
CA PHE A 698 -11.11 26.31 -5.92
C PHE A 698 -9.73 25.66 -5.75
N THR A 699 -9.58 24.41 -6.19
CA THR A 699 -8.26 23.77 -6.34
C THR A 699 -7.73 23.90 -7.77
N ASP A 700 -6.43 24.16 -7.94
CA ASP A 700 -5.80 24.26 -9.26
C ASP A 700 -5.75 22.91 -10.04
N ALA A 701 -5.03 22.89 -11.17
CA ALA A 701 -4.87 21.68 -11.99
C ALA A 701 -4.10 20.54 -11.31
N ALA A 702 -3.19 20.86 -10.38
CA ALA A 702 -2.37 19.92 -9.62
C ALA A 702 -2.92 19.65 -8.21
N GLY A 703 -4.06 20.26 -7.85
CA GLY A 703 -4.70 20.10 -6.55
C GLY A 703 -4.19 21.02 -5.44
N ASN A 704 -3.51 22.12 -5.76
CA ASN A 704 -3.20 23.13 -4.73
C ASN A 704 -4.48 23.90 -4.34
N ARG A 705 -4.64 24.24 -3.05
CA ARG A 705 -5.78 25.02 -2.54
C ARG A 705 -5.58 26.51 -2.83
N ASN A 706 -6.53 27.17 -3.49
CA ASN A 706 -6.44 28.61 -3.75
C ASN A 706 -7.09 29.49 -2.66
N CYS A 707 -7.54 28.88 -1.54
CA CYS A 707 -8.06 29.60 -0.37
C CYS A 707 -7.64 28.86 0.93
N THR A 708 -7.07 29.61 1.87
CA THR A 708 -6.50 29.11 3.13
C THR A 708 -7.16 29.67 4.39
N HIS A 709 -8.19 30.51 4.27
CA HIS A 709 -8.98 31.04 5.38
C HIS A 709 -10.51 30.94 5.15
N PRO A 710 -11.33 30.61 6.17
CA PRO A 710 -12.79 30.56 6.04
C PRO A 710 -13.46 31.92 5.80
N ASP A 711 -13.03 32.99 6.47
CA ASP A 711 -13.69 34.31 6.46
C ASP A 711 -13.81 34.99 5.08
N LEU A 712 -13.02 34.53 4.10
CA LEU A 712 -12.95 35.11 2.76
C LEU A 712 -14.11 34.61 1.87
N ASN A 713 -15.33 35.06 2.20
CA ASN A 713 -16.55 34.86 1.40
C ASN A 713 -16.36 35.20 -0.10
N THR A 714 -15.44 36.12 -0.42
CA THR A 714 -14.91 36.29 -1.78
C THR A 714 -13.42 36.65 -1.73
N PRO A 715 -12.48 35.82 -2.23
CA PRO A 715 -11.08 36.22 -2.35
C PRO A 715 -10.90 37.24 -3.48
N LEU A 716 -10.13 38.30 -3.21
CA LEU A 716 -9.67 39.23 -4.25
C LEU A 716 -8.54 38.60 -5.06
N ALA A 717 -8.44 38.93 -6.35
CA ALA A 717 -7.44 38.33 -7.24
C ALA A 717 -5.98 38.56 -6.79
N ASP A 718 -5.70 39.66 -6.09
CA ASP A 718 -4.37 39.94 -5.52
C ASP A 718 -4.08 39.23 -4.19
N THR A 719 -5.12 38.68 -3.54
CA THR A 719 -5.02 37.90 -2.28
C THR A 719 -4.88 36.40 -2.48
N LEU A 720 -5.00 35.88 -3.72
CA LEU A 720 -4.86 34.46 -3.99
C LEU A 720 -3.43 33.94 -3.70
N PRO A 721 -3.29 32.68 -3.20
CA PRO A 721 -1.99 32.04 -3.03
C PRO A 721 -1.23 31.88 -4.34
N VAL A 722 0.08 32.13 -4.30
CA VAL A 722 1.00 32.03 -5.44
C VAL A 722 1.73 30.69 -5.36
N TRP A 723 1.56 29.86 -6.39
CA TRP A 723 2.12 28.51 -6.46
C TRP A 723 3.25 28.42 -7.49
N TYR A 724 4.42 27.93 -7.07
CA TYR A 724 5.53 27.62 -7.98
C TYR A 724 6.01 26.19 -7.75
N HIS A 725 5.81 25.33 -8.75
CA HIS A 725 6.08 23.88 -8.68
C HIS A 725 5.49 23.17 -7.46
N ASN A 726 4.18 23.37 -7.21
CA ASN A 726 3.45 22.89 -6.03
C ASN A 726 4.02 23.37 -4.67
N ARG A 727 5.00 24.26 -4.63
CA ARG A 727 5.37 25.00 -3.42
C ARG A 727 4.53 26.26 -3.34
N ILE A 728 4.06 26.58 -2.14
CA ILE A 728 3.47 27.89 -1.85
C ILE A 728 4.62 28.91 -1.84
N GLN A 729 4.41 30.11 -2.36
CA GLN A 729 5.40 31.20 -2.30
C GLN A 729 4.87 32.37 -1.48
N ARG A 730 3.55 32.56 -1.48
CA ARG A 730 2.83 33.63 -0.80
C ARG A 730 1.35 33.25 -0.66
N ASP A 731 0.70 33.62 0.43
CA ASP A 731 -0.77 33.64 0.58
C ASP A 731 -1.26 35.01 1.12
N GLU A 732 -2.49 35.07 1.61
CA GLU A 732 -3.06 36.28 2.23
C GLU A 732 -2.32 36.74 3.50
N ARG A 733 -1.57 35.86 4.17
CA ARG A 733 -0.91 36.10 5.48
C ARG A 733 0.62 36.13 5.41
N TYR A 734 1.26 35.26 4.63
CA TYR A 734 2.71 35.01 4.68
C TYR A 734 3.39 34.97 3.30
N ILE A 735 4.70 35.23 3.29
CA ILE A 735 5.66 34.79 2.26
C ILE A 735 6.36 33.53 2.77
N TYR A 736 6.62 32.59 1.86
CA TYR A 736 7.18 31.28 2.16
C TYR A 736 8.45 31.01 1.34
N GLU A 737 9.62 31.09 1.97
CA GLU A 737 10.87 30.67 1.33
C GLU A 737 11.12 29.19 1.59
N HIS A 738 11.40 28.47 0.51
CA HIS A 738 11.72 27.06 0.56
C HIS A 738 13.20 26.91 0.24
N ASP A 739 13.84 25.95 0.89
CA ASP A 739 15.20 25.60 0.56
C ASP A 739 15.33 25.01 -0.84
N LYS A 740 16.60 24.79 -1.17
CA LYS A 740 17.09 23.77 -2.09
C LYS A 740 16.13 22.61 -2.32
N PHE A 741 15.63 22.02 -1.24
CA PHE A 741 14.97 20.73 -1.24
C PHE A 741 13.46 20.80 -1.53
N GLY A 742 12.89 22.00 -1.49
CA GLY A 742 11.44 22.17 -1.44
C GLY A 742 10.85 21.93 -0.06
N ASN A 743 11.67 21.89 0.99
CA ASN A 743 11.19 22.02 2.35
C ASN A 743 10.98 23.51 2.65
N LEU A 744 9.93 23.84 3.38
CA LEU A 744 9.72 25.20 3.89
C LEU A 744 10.84 25.56 4.88
N THR A 745 11.67 26.58 4.60
CA THR A 745 12.72 27.06 5.52
C THR A 745 12.42 28.38 6.18
N GLU A 746 11.59 29.23 5.59
CA GLU A 746 11.14 30.47 6.22
C GLU A 746 9.66 30.75 5.93
N LYS A 747 8.92 31.16 6.97
CA LYS A 747 7.55 31.67 6.90
C LYS A 747 7.53 33.04 7.59
N ARG A 748 7.40 34.12 6.81
CA ARG A 748 7.40 35.52 7.30
C ARG A 748 6.12 36.28 6.94
N PRO A 749 5.62 37.22 7.76
CA PRO A 749 4.37 37.94 7.47
C PRO A 749 4.41 38.74 6.16
N TYR A 750 3.31 38.76 5.40
CA TYR A 750 3.22 39.47 4.11
C TYR A 750 2.63 40.87 4.20
N ARG A 751 1.64 41.10 5.08
CA ARG A 751 1.03 42.45 5.29
C ARG A 751 0.84 42.72 6.79
N ALA A 752 1.52 43.75 7.29
CA ALA A 752 1.24 44.29 8.62
C ALA A 752 -0.18 44.89 8.67
N GLY A 753 -0.89 44.71 9.80
CA GLY A 753 -2.21 45.30 10.04
C GLY A 753 -3.42 44.50 9.54
N TRP A 754 -3.23 43.31 8.95
CA TRP A 754 -4.33 42.33 8.90
C TRP A 754 -4.67 41.87 10.32
N ARG A 755 -5.96 41.71 10.64
CA ARG A 755 -6.37 41.17 11.94
C ARG A 755 -5.84 39.73 12.06
N GLU A 756 -5.30 39.41 13.23
CA GLU A 756 -4.69 38.12 13.56
C GLU A 756 -3.44 37.71 12.74
N ALA A 757 -2.82 38.64 12.02
CA ALA A 757 -1.42 38.47 11.65
C ALA A 757 -0.54 38.51 12.92
N PRO A 758 0.30 37.50 13.21
CA PRO A 758 1.21 37.54 14.36
C PRO A 758 2.14 38.75 14.30
N ARG A 759 2.50 39.29 15.48
CA ARG A 759 3.41 40.43 15.60
C ARG A 759 4.78 40.06 15.05
N GLY A 760 5.14 40.63 13.90
CA GLY A 760 6.48 40.62 13.28
C GLY A 760 7.11 39.27 12.89
N ALA A 761 6.72 38.17 13.53
CA ALA A 761 7.63 37.06 13.78
C ALA A 761 7.91 36.20 12.54
N ILE A 762 9.19 36.01 12.26
CA ILE A 762 9.70 35.12 11.22
C ILE A 762 9.89 33.74 11.84
N SER A 763 9.36 32.72 11.18
CA SER A 763 9.55 31.31 11.56
C SER A 763 10.59 30.67 10.65
N HIS A 764 11.69 30.21 11.22
CA HIS A 764 12.75 29.48 10.51
C HIS A 764 12.71 27.97 10.84
N PHE A 765 12.97 27.15 9.83
CA PHE A 765 12.96 25.70 9.91
C PHE A 765 14.30 25.15 9.42
N SER A 766 14.84 24.12 10.07
CA SER A 766 16.06 23.43 9.64
C SER A 766 15.87 21.93 9.65
N TYR A 767 16.29 21.28 8.56
CA TYR A 767 16.10 19.86 8.31
C TYR A 767 17.42 19.11 8.36
N ASP A 768 17.35 17.83 8.68
CA ASP A 768 18.41 16.90 8.34
C ASP A 768 18.29 16.38 6.90
N GLN A 769 19.15 15.40 6.65
CA GLN A 769 19.45 14.80 5.37
C GLN A 769 18.53 13.60 5.03
N ALA A 770 17.46 13.44 5.79
CA ALA A 770 16.30 12.61 5.49
C ALA A 770 14.99 13.43 5.50
N HIS A 771 15.09 14.76 5.46
CA HIS A 771 13.98 15.74 5.56
C HIS A 771 13.17 15.68 6.85
N ARG A 772 13.80 15.18 7.91
CA ARG A 772 13.26 15.30 9.27
C ARG A 772 13.62 16.69 9.78
N LEU A 773 12.62 17.47 10.17
CA LEU A 773 12.82 18.75 10.85
C LEU A 773 13.63 18.50 12.14
N THR A 774 14.79 19.15 12.29
CA THR A 774 15.68 18.99 13.46
C THR A 774 15.76 20.25 14.31
N ARG A 775 15.52 21.43 13.73
CA ARG A 775 15.40 22.69 14.47
C ARG A 775 14.24 23.53 13.93
N PHE A 776 13.60 24.26 14.82
CA PHE A 776 12.66 25.34 14.52
C PHE A 776 12.98 26.54 15.42
N THR A 777 12.84 27.77 14.92
CA THR A 777 13.01 29.00 15.70
C THR A 777 12.05 30.09 15.25
N THR A 778 11.51 30.87 16.20
CA THR A 778 10.82 32.14 15.91
C THR A 778 11.67 33.34 16.29
N GLU A 779 11.70 34.35 15.43
CA GLU A 779 12.44 35.60 15.61
C GLU A 779 11.50 36.81 15.42
N GLU A 780 11.48 37.74 16.37
CA GLU A 780 10.78 39.03 16.26
C GLU A 780 11.79 40.15 16.54
N ASP A 781 11.83 41.20 15.69
CA ASP A 781 12.75 42.33 15.78
C ASP A 781 14.25 41.97 15.94
N GLY A 782 14.68 40.83 15.37
CA GLY A 782 16.06 40.33 15.45
C GLY A 782 16.39 39.51 16.72
N LEU A 783 15.38 39.19 17.54
CA LEU A 783 15.52 38.41 18.77
C LEU A 783 14.76 37.09 18.69
N ILE A 784 15.46 35.98 18.95
CA ILE A 784 14.85 34.64 19.04
C ILE A 784 13.96 34.58 20.28
N GLN A 785 12.67 34.28 20.09
CA GLN A 785 11.69 34.11 21.18
C GLN A 785 11.44 32.64 21.53
N THR A 786 11.50 31.74 20.56
CA THR A 786 11.35 30.30 20.77
C THR A 786 12.35 29.54 19.92
N GLN A 787 12.94 28.49 20.49
CA GLN A 787 13.80 27.53 19.81
C GLN A 787 13.38 26.12 20.17
N ALA A 788 13.08 25.29 19.17
CA ALA A 788 12.85 23.86 19.34
C ALA A 788 13.92 23.04 18.63
N ARG A 789 14.36 21.95 19.28
CA ARG A 789 15.23 20.91 18.70
C ARG A 789 14.52 19.56 18.80
N TYR A 790 14.44 18.86 17.67
CA TYR A 790 13.83 17.53 17.57
C TYR A 790 14.93 16.47 17.49
N ILE A 791 14.70 15.31 18.11
CA ILE A 791 15.65 14.18 18.14
C ILE A 791 14.90 12.93 17.70
N CYS A 792 15.44 12.23 16.70
CA CYS A 792 14.82 11.06 16.07
C CYS A 792 15.73 9.84 16.16
N ASP A 793 15.14 8.65 16.30
CA ASP A 793 15.86 7.38 16.12
C ASP A 793 16.15 7.08 14.63
N PRO A 794 17.00 6.09 14.32
CA PRO A 794 17.26 5.66 12.94
C PRO A 794 16.06 5.06 12.17
N LEU A 795 14.91 4.81 12.83
CA LEU A 795 13.63 4.48 12.15
C LEU A 795 12.78 5.74 11.87
N GLY A 796 13.36 6.93 12.04
CA GLY A 796 12.72 8.22 11.82
C GLY A 796 11.69 8.60 12.89
N ARG A 797 11.61 7.89 14.02
CA ARG A 797 10.68 8.23 15.10
C ARG A 797 11.28 9.33 15.94
N ARG A 798 10.57 10.45 16.07
CA ARG A 798 10.93 11.47 17.05
C ARG A 798 10.82 10.87 18.46
N VAL A 799 11.94 10.69 19.14
CA VAL A 799 12.05 10.14 20.51
C VAL A 799 12.10 11.23 21.57
N CYS A 800 12.49 12.45 21.20
CA CYS A 800 12.46 13.61 22.08
C CYS A 800 12.25 14.91 21.28
N LYS A 801 11.67 15.91 21.92
CA LYS A 801 11.82 17.32 21.53
C LYS A 801 12.17 18.17 22.74
N ARG A 802 13.04 19.16 22.53
CA ARG A 802 13.39 20.19 23.51
C ARG A 802 12.91 21.53 22.98
N VAL A 803 12.01 22.18 23.71
CA VAL A 803 11.50 23.52 23.39
C VAL A 803 12.03 24.48 24.45
N THR A 804 12.65 25.57 24.01
CA THR A 804 13.16 26.66 24.83
C THR A 804 12.45 27.95 24.44
N HIS A 805 11.73 28.55 25.37
CA HIS A 805 11.20 29.91 25.24
C HIS A 805 12.17 30.89 25.88
N ILE A 806 12.34 32.06 25.25
CA ILE A 806 13.27 33.11 25.65
C ILE A 806 12.45 34.38 25.85
N ASN A 807 12.50 34.97 27.04
CA ASN A 807 11.84 36.25 27.30
C ASN A 807 12.69 37.37 26.66
N PRO A 808 12.20 38.10 25.62
CA PRO A 808 12.99 39.12 24.93
C PRO A 808 13.25 40.38 25.79
N GLN A 809 12.65 40.48 26.97
CA GLN A 809 12.75 41.65 27.87
C GLN A 809 13.69 41.40 29.06
N SER A 810 13.80 40.16 29.56
CA SER A 810 14.69 39.79 30.66
C SER A 810 15.87 38.90 30.25
N GLY A 811 15.81 38.25 29.08
CA GLY A 811 16.78 37.24 28.65
C GLY A 811 16.66 35.89 29.37
N GLU A 812 15.67 35.72 30.25
CA GLU A 812 15.40 34.46 30.93
C GLU A 812 14.95 33.38 29.94
N THR A 813 15.35 32.13 30.20
CA THR A 813 15.02 30.99 29.32
C THR A 813 14.32 29.88 30.09
N GLU A 814 13.16 29.47 29.60
CA GLU A 814 12.42 28.31 30.09
C GLU A 814 12.60 27.17 29.08
N THR A 815 13.03 25.98 29.53
CA THR A 815 13.28 24.83 28.64
C THR A 815 12.52 23.59 29.09
N GLN A 816 11.60 23.11 28.25
CA GLN A 816 10.86 21.87 28.45
C GLN A 816 11.40 20.78 27.50
N ASN A 817 11.77 19.63 28.06
CA ASN A 817 11.97 18.39 27.28
C ASN A 817 10.64 17.61 27.27
N ILE A 818 10.31 17.03 26.12
CA ILE A 818 9.18 16.12 25.92
C ILE A 818 9.71 14.85 25.25
N TRP A 819 9.56 13.71 25.92
CA TRP A 819 9.97 12.39 25.45
C TRP A 819 8.79 11.65 24.81
N PHE A 820 9.10 10.73 23.90
CA PHE A 820 8.13 10.07 23.03
C PHE A 820 8.40 8.56 22.93
N GLY A 821 7.47 7.74 23.42
CA GLY A 821 7.53 6.28 23.37
C GLY A 821 6.64 5.68 22.27
N TRP A 822 7.12 4.62 21.62
CA TRP A 822 6.55 4.12 20.37
C TRP A 822 6.31 2.60 20.35
N ASP A 823 5.08 2.20 20.05
CA ASP A 823 4.73 0.83 19.67
C ASP A 823 4.70 0.71 18.13
N GLY A 824 5.73 0.07 17.58
CA GLY A 824 5.97 0.04 16.14
C GLY A 824 6.08 1.46 15.58
N ASP A 825 5.01 1.91 14.92
CA ASP A 825 4.87 3.25 14.33
C ASP A 825 3.90 4.19 15.05
N ARG A 826 3.30 3.77 16.17
CA ARG A 826 2.30 4.54 16.92
C ARG A 826 2.93 5.21 18.13
N LEU A 827 2.63 6.49 18.33
CA LEU A 827 3.12 7.28 19.46
C LEU A 827 2.27 6.99 20.71
N VAL A 828 2.61 5.91 21.43
CA VAL A 828 1.83 5.43 22.58
C VAL A 828 2.13 6.17 23.89
N LEU A 829 3.21 6.94 23.94
CA LEU A 829 3.61 7.68 25.15
C LEU A 829 4.16 9.06 24.79
N THR A 830 3.69 10.08 25.51
CA THR A 830 4.26 11.43 25.55
C THR A 830 4.52 11.81 27.01
N GLU A 831 5.74 12.20 27.35
CA GLU A 831 6.18 12.42 28.74
C GLU A 831 6.96 13.73 28.88
N ASN A 832 6.74 14.47 29.98
CA ASN A 832 7.56 15.62 30.34
C ASN A 832 8.01 15.54 31.83
N ARG A 833 8.44 16.66 32.42
CA ARG A 833 8.83 16.71 33.84
C ARG A 833 7.67 16.39 34.79
N ASP A 834 6.46 16.82 34.45
CA ASP A 834 5.35 16.91 35.41
C ASP A 834 4.32 15.79 35.20
N THR A 835 4.22 15.29 33.97
CA THR A 835 3.18 14.35 33.54
C THR A 835 3.70 13.29 32.55
N GLN A 836 3.16 12.08 32.66
CA GLN A 836 3.34 10.99 31.70
C GLN A 836 1.95 10.66 31.11
N LEU A 837 1.81 10.75 29.78
CA LEU A 837 0.56 10.56 29.06
C LEU A 837 0.71 9.36 28.12
N HIS A 838 0.04 8.26 28.47
CA HIS A 838 -0.11 7.10 27.58
C HIS A 838 -1.35 7.27 26.72
N THR A 839 -1.23 6.98 25.42
CA THR A 839 -2.36 6.83 24.50
C THR A 839 -2.41 5.40 23.96
N ILE A 840 -3.53 4.74 24.21
CA ILE A 840 -3.84 3.43 23.62
C ILE A 840 -4.64 3.65 22.34
N TYR A 841 -4.32 2.88 21.30
CA TYR A 841 -4.93 2.93 19.97
C TYR A 841 -5.64 1.62 19.63
N HIS A 842 -6.60 1.65 18.70
CA HIS A 842 -7.19 0.42 18.15
C HIS A 842 -6.09 -0.48 17.59
N PRO A 843 -6.18 -1.81 17.76
CA PRO A 843 -5.19 -2.75 17.25
C PRO A 843 -4.94 -2.57 15.75
N ASN A 844 -3.67 -2.55 15.35
CA ASN A 844 -3.19 -2.27 13.98
C ASN A 844 -3.70 -0.96 13.34
N SER A 845 -4.22 -0.02 14.14
CA SER A 845 -4.81 1.26 13.72
C SER A 845 -4.20 2.44 14.46
N PHE A 846 -4.42 3.65 13.93
CA PHE A 846 -4.02 4.93 14.53
C PHE A 846 -5.21 5.70 15.13
N VAL A 847 -6.41 5.09 15.20
CA VAL A 847 -7.56 5.60 15.99
C VAL A 847 -7.20 5.50 17.48
N PRO A 848 -7.12 6.60 18.24
CA PRO A 848 -6.88 6.55 19.68
C PRO A 848 -8.16 6.15 20.44
N LEU A 849 -7.99 5.55 21.62
CA LEU A 849 -9.07 4.92 22.42
C LEU A 849 -9.15 5.50 23.82
N LEU A 850 -8.02 5.50 24.52
CA LEU A 850 -7.89 5.87 25.92
C LEU A 850 -6.64 6.72 26.11
N ARG A 851 -6.82 7.84 26.81
CA ARG A 851 -5.78 8.72 27.36
C ARG A 851 -5.63 8.39 28.83
N ALA A 852 -4.44 8.00 29.24
CA ALA A 852 -4.08 7.76 30.64
C ALA A 852 -2.98 8.76 31.04
N GLU A 853 -3.34 9.77 31.83
CA GLU A 853 -2.43 10.79 32.35
C GLU A 853 -2.09 10.49 33.82
N HIS A 854 -0.78 10.37 34.08
CA HIS A 854 -0.18 10.23 35.40
C HIS A 854 0.59 11.52 35.72
N THR A 855 0.48 12.03 36.94
CA THR A 855 1.44 13.01 37.48
C THR A 855 2.74 12.27 37.83
N ARG A 856 3.90 12.84 37.50
CA ARG A 856 5.21 12.22 37.78
C ARG A 856 5.48 12.22 39.29
N MET A 857 5.69 11.05 39.89
CA MET A 857 5.95 10.91 41.34
C MET A 857 7.40 11.22 41.76
N GLU A 858 8.33 11.33 40.82
CA GLU A 858 9.78 11.40 41.10
C GLU A 858 10.18 12.73 41.75
N ASP A 859 9.59 13.86 41.36
CA ASP A 859 9.91 15.20 41.89
C ASP A 859 9.33 15.48 43.29
N SER A 860 8.69 14.50 43.96
CA SER A 860 7.96 14.71 45.23
C SER A 860 8.54 13.99 46.46
N HIS A 861 9.55 13.13 46.30
CA HIS A 861 10.14 12.37 47.41
C HIS A 861 11.64 12.12 47.18
N ARG A 862 12.42 12.04 48.26
CA ARG A 862 13.86 11.76 48.15
C ARG A 862 14.08 10.25 48.11
N SER A 863 14.86 9.78 47.16
CA SER A 863 15.24 8.37 47.06
C SER A 863 16.08 7.93 48.27
N LEU A 864 16.12 6.62 48.50
CA LEU A 864 16.96 6.00 49.53
C LEU A 864 18.44 6.38 49.37
N ALA A 865 18.91 6.54 48.13
CA ALA A 865 20.28 6.98 47.84
C ALA A 865 20.52 8.44 48.24
N GLU A 866 19.68 9.38 47.78
CA GLU A 866 19.80 10.81 48.11
C GLU A 866 19.70 11.08 49.61
N LYS A 867 18.84 10.34 50.33
CA LYS A 867 18.76 10.42 51.79
C LYS A 867 20.04 9.97 52.48
N LEU A 868 20.68 8.92 51.98
CA LEU A 868 21.96 8.44 52.49
C LEU A 868 23.11 9.41 52.15
N GLU A 869 23.07 10.10 51.01
CA GLU A 869 23.99 11.20 50.69
C GLU A 869 23.82 12.39 51.62
N GLU A 870 22.57 12.81 51.87
CA GLU A 870 22.23 13.95 52.73
C GLU A 870 22.62 13.72 54.19
N GLU A 871 22.31 12.54 54.76
CA GLU A 871 22.59 12.25 56.18
C GLU A 871 24.08 11.99 56.46
N ASN A 872 24.83 11.44 55.49
CA ASN A 872 26.28 11.22 55.63
C ASN A 872 27.12 12.41 55.14
N GLY A 873 26.54 13.36 54.40
CA GLY A 873 27.24 14.50 53.80
C GLY A 873 28.25 14.12 52.71
N ILE A 874 28.08 12.96 52.08
CA ILE A 874 29.03 12.34 51.14
C ILE A 874 28.26 11.81 49.93
N ALA A 875 28.62 12.27 48.73
CA ALA A 875 28.08 11.73 47.48
C ALA A 875 28.51 10.27 47.27
N LEU A 876 27.58 9.40 46.89
CA LEU A 876 27.81 7.98 46.69
C LEU A 876 28.38 7.71 45.29
N PRO A 877 29.22 6.66 45.11
CA PRO A 877 29.59 6.19 43.78
C PRO A 877 28.35 5.82 42.96
N THR A 878 28.34 6.14 41.66
CA THR A 878 27.18 5.94 40.77
C THR A 878 26.63 4.51 40.80
N GLU A 879 27.51 3.50 40.90
CA GLU A 879 27.13 2.09 41.00
C GLU A 879 26.35 1.79 42.30
N LEU A 880 26.73 2.41 43.41
CA LEU A 880 26.06 2.26 44.70
C LEU A 880 24.72 3.02 44.73
N HIS A 881 24.68 4.22 44.16
CA HIS A 881 23.44 4.99 44.00
C HIS A 881 22.42 4.25 43.12
N LEU A 882 22.86 3.63 42.02
CA LEU A 882 22.00 2.78 41.18
C LEU A 882 21.56 1.51 41.91
N ARG A 883 22.45 0.86 42.67
CA ARG A 883 22.13 -0.35 43.45
C ARG A 883 21.08 -0.06 44.54
N LEU A 884 21.19 1.07 45.23
CA LEU A 884 20.22 1.51 46.23
C LEU A 884 18.85 1.82 45.60
N ASN A 885 18.82 2.41 44.40
CA ASN A 885 17.57 2.65 43.67
C ASN A 885 16.86 1.35 43.23
N GLU A 886 17.60 0.29 42.85
CA GLU A 886 17.01 -1.03 42.59
C GLU A 886 16.55 -1.72 43.88
N ILE A 887 17.29 -1.58 44.99
CA ILE A 887 16.88 -2.09 46.31
C ILE A 887 15.60 -1.38 46.79
N GLU A 888 15.48 -0.07 46.59
CA GLU A 888 14.25 0.68 46.88
C GLU A 888 13.06 0.16 46.04
N LYS A 889 13.25 -0.09 44.74
CA LYS A 889 12.20 -0.68 43.88
C LYS A 889 11.76 -2.06 44.38
N ASP A 890 12.70 -2.92 44.77
CA ASP A 890 12.43 -4.25 45.32
C ASP A 890 11.69 -4.19 46.67
N ILE A 891 12.10 -3.29 47.57
CA ILE A 891 11.42 -3.07 48.86
C ILE A 891 10.01 -2.52 48.64
N ARG A 892 9.82 -1.52 47.76
CA ARG A 892 8.49 -0.95 47.45
C ARG A 892 7.56 -1.97 46.76
N LYS A 893 8.11 -2.96 46.04
CA LYS A 893 7.36 -4.12 45.50
C LYS A 893 7.12 -5.23 46.53
N ASN A 894 7.60 -5.07 47.77
CA ASN A 894 7.60 -6.07 48.84
C ASN A 894 8.20 -7.42 48.41
N ARG A 895 9.23 -7.39 47.55
CA ARG A 895 9.89 -8.56 46.97
C ARG A 895 11.31 -8.20 46.56
N LEU A 896 12.30 -8.67 47.33
CA LEU A 896 13.69 -8.61 46.90
C LEU A 896 14.02 -9.69 45.86
N SER A 897 14.93 -9.33 44.97
CA SER A 897 15.72 -10.24 44.14
C SER A 897 16.86 -10.86 44.96
N ASP A 898 17.24 -12.11 44.61
CA ASP A 898 18.27 -12.86 45.33
C ASP A 898 19.62 -12.12 45.36
N ASP A 899 19.98 -11.45 44.27
CA ASP A 899 21.17 -10.60 44.14
C ASP A 899 21.15 -9.41 45.12
N ASN A 900 20.00 -8.76 45.30
CA ASN A 900 19.84 -7.63 46.22
C ASN A 900 19.84 -8.11 47.68
N GLN A 901 19.23 -9.26 47.96
CA GLN A 901 19.26 -9.90 49.28
C GLN A 901 20.71 -10.27 49.68
N GLN A 902 21.43 -11.00 48.83
CA GLN A 902 22.83 -11.37 49.07
C GLN A 902 23.74 -10.14 49.25
N TRP A 903 23.49 -9.07 48.48
CA TRP A 903 24.25 -7.83 48.62
C TRP A 903 24.00 -7.15 49.97
N LEU A 904 22.74 -7.04 50.40
CA LEU A 904 22.38 -6.49 51.71
C LEU A 904 22.98 -7.29 52.87
N ASP A 905 22.87 -8.61 52.82
CA ASP A 905 23.45 -9.51 53.82
C ASP A 905 24.99 -9.36 53.89
N ALA A 906 25.65 -9.18 52.74
CA ALA A 906 27.10 -8.98 52.66
C ALA A 906 27.57 -7.62 53.20
N VAL A 907 26.75 -6.57 53.13
CA VAL A 907 27.05 -5.26 53.74
C VAL A 907 26.44 -5.08 55.14
N GLY A 908 25.79 -6.11 55.69
CA GLY A 908 25.18 -6.09 57.03
C GLY A 908 23.93 -5.22 57.17
N LEU A 909 23.30 -4.84 56.04
CA LEU A 909 22.06 -4.07 56.02
C LEU A 909 20.84 -5.01 55.94
N LYS A 910 19.69 -4.52 56.40
CA LYS A 910 18.40 -5.21 56.26
C LYS A 910 17.43 -4.41 55.41
N ALA A 911 16.73 -5.10 54.51
CA ALA A 911 15.60 -4.52 53.77
C ALA A 911 14.55 -3.90 54.71
N GLU A 912 14.28 -4.55 55.84
CA GLU A 912 13.40 -4.07 56.92
C GLU A 912 13.81 -2.67 57.44
N ASN A 913 15.10 -2.42 57.61
CA ASN A 913 15.62 -1.15 58.13
C ASN A 913 15.58 -0.06 57.05
N LEU A 914 15.90 -0.41 55.80
CA LEU A 914 15.85 0.51 54.66
C LEU A 914 14.40 0.90 54.31
N ALA A 915 13.43 -0.02 54.52
CA ALA A 915 12.00 0.26 54.34
C ALA A 915 11.49 1.39 55.26
N LEU A 916 12.05 1.52 56.47
CA LEU A 916 11.73 2.61 57.41
C LEU A 916 12.23 3.99 56.94
N TRP A 917 13.15 4.04 55.98
CA TRP A 917 13.73 5.26 55.43
C TRP A 917 13.05 5.73 54.14
N LEU A 918 12.18 4.88 53.55
CA LEU A 918 11.42 5.26 52.36
C LEU A 918 10.40 6.34 52.71
N ASP A 919 10.36 7.42 51.93
CA ASP A 919 9.23 8.35 52.02
C ASP A 919 7.92 7.60 51.67
N PRO A 920 6.84 7.80 52.46
CA PRO A 920 5.54 7.27 52.10
C PRO A 920 5.12 7.89 50.76
N MET A 921 4.70 7.06 49.82
CA MET A 921 4.13 7.57 48.57
C MET A 921 2.89 8.40 48.90
N PRO A 922 2.72 9.60 48.32
CA PRO A 922 1.48 10.34 48.46
C PRO A 922 0.33 9.49 47.92
N GLU A 923 -0.78 9.40 48.67
CA GLU A 923 -1.97 8.70 48.21
C GLU A 923 -2.45 9.37 46.92
N GLY A 924 -2.35 8.63 45.81
CA GLY A 924 -2.32 9.24 44.48
C GLY A 924 -3.66 9.79 44.04
N GLU A 925 -3.86 11.10 44.18
CA GLU A 925 -4.69 11.85 43.25
C GLU A 925 -3.99 11.97 41.88
N ALA A 926 -4.53 11.48 40.79
CA ALA A 926 -5.26 10.23 40.57
C ALA A 926 -5.04 9.90 39.09
N LEU A 927 -4.92 8.62 38.72
CA LEU A 927 -4.80 8.23 37.30
C LEU A 927 -5.98 8.81 36.50
N LYS A 928 -5.71 9.81 35.66
CA LYS A 928 -6.74 10.52 34.89
C LYS A 928 -6.97 9.76 33.60
N LEU A 929 -8.18 9.23 33.47
CA LEU A 929 -8.60 8.39 32.36
C LEU A 929 -9.64 9.14 31.55
N GLN A 930 -9.30 9.50 30.32
CA GLN A 930 -10.26 10.04 29.35
C GLN A 930 -10.36 9.16 28.11
N LEU A 931 -11.58 8.81 27.73
CA LEU A 931 -11.88 8.05 26.53
C LEU A 931 -11.87 8.99 25.34
N TYR A 932 -11.19 8.60 24.27
CA TYR A 932 -11.29 9.26 22.97
C TYR A 932 -12.64 8.92 22.33
N HIS A 933 -13.41 9.94 21.99
CA HIS A 933 -14.45 9.87 20.98
C HIS A 933 -13.86 10.43 19.68
N CYS A 934 -13.87 9.60 18.65
CA CYS A 934 -13.41 9.94 17.31
C CYS A 934 -14.56 9.94 16.31
N ASP A 935 -14.33 10.55 15.15
CA ASP A 935 -15.16 10.40 13.95
C ASP A 935 -14.93 9.04 13.23
N HIS A 936 -15.63 8.83 12.11
CA HIS A 936 -15.50 7.67 11.24
C HIS A 936 -14.11 7.49 10.59
N LEU A 937 -13.25 8.51 10.68
CA LEU A 937 -11.85 8.48 10.22
C LEU A 937 -10.86 8.33 11.37
N GLY A 938 -11.30 8.20 12.62
CA GLY A 938 -10.42 8.09 13.78
C GLY A 938 -9.84 9.41 14.30
N THR A 939 -10.36 10.55 13.87
CA THR A 939 -9.99 11.89 14.34
C THR A 939 -10.66 12.18 15.68
N PRO A 940 -9.93 12.48 16.77
CA PRO A 940 -10.51 12.88 18.05
C PRO A 940 -11.36 14.14 17.94
N ILE A 941 -12.62 14.03 18.35
CA ILE A 941 -13.55 15.16 18.46
C ILE A 941 -13.97 15.42 19.92
N ALA A 942 -13.83 14.44 20.82
CA ALA A 942 -13.93 14.66 22.27
C ALA A 942 -13.07 13.72 23.13
N LEU A 943 -12.83 14.15 24.36
CA LEU A 943 -12.33 13.35 25.48
C LEU A 943 -13.42 13.28 26.57
N ILE A 944 -13.79 12.06 26.95
CA ILE A 944 -14.86 11.78 27.93
C ILE A 944 -14.23 11.22 29.20
N ASN A 945 -14.47 11.84 30.35
CA ASN A 945 -13.99 11.35 31.65
C ASN A 945 -14.56 9.96 31.96
N HIS A 946 -13.69 8.96 32.15
CA HIS A 946 -14.07 7.57 32.44
C HIS A 946 -15.03 7.45 33.64
N LYS A 947 -14.82 8.21 34.72
CA LYS A 947 -15.60 8.07 35.97
C LYS A 947 -16.95 8.78 35.96
N THR A 948 -17.13 9.80 35.10
CA THR A 948 -18.32 10.70 35.15
C THR A 948 -19.07 10.81 33.83
N SER A 949 -18.55 10.22 32.75
CA SER A 949 -19.08 10.31 31.37
C SER A 949 -19.29 11.74 30.85
N LYS A 950 -18.62 12.74 31.46
CA LYS A 950 -18.63 14.13 31.00
C LYS A 950 -17.54 14.38 29.96
N VAL A 951 -17.82 15.22 28.98
CA VAL A 951 -16.83 15.78 28.06
C VAL A 951 -15.92 16.74 28.84
N GLU A 952 -14.62 16.45 28.90
CA GLU A 952 -13.60 17.31 29.51
C GLU A 952 -12.82 18.14 28.49
N TRP A 953 -12.77 17.67 27.24
CA TRP A 953 -12.23 18.37 26.08
C TRP A 953 -13.05 17.99 24.85
N SER A 954 -13.33 18.94 23.95
CA SER A 954 -13.83 18.64 22.61
C SER A 954 -13.40 19.70 21.60
N ALA A 955 -13.25 19.31 20.34
CA ALA A 955 -12.89 20.20 19.25
C ALA A 955 -13.80 20.01 18.04
N VAL A 956 -14.23 21.11 17.45
CA VAL A 956 -14.82 21.12 16.11
C VAL A 956 -13.69 21.27 15.12
N MET A 957 -13.43 20.26 14.28
CA MET A 957 -12.38 20.31 13.26
C MET A 957 -12.96 20.56 11.88
N ASP A 958 -12.29 21.37 11.06
CA ASP A 958 -12.55 21.43 9.63
C ASP A 958 -12.05 20.14 8.93
N VAL A 959 -12.42 19.97 7.66
CA VAL A 959 -12.01 18.79 6.88
C VAL A 959 -10.50 18.72 6.61
N TRP A 960 -9.70 19.71 7.02
CA TRP A 960 -8.23 19.72 6.92
C TRP A 960 -7.54 19.62 8.28
N GLY A 961 -8.29 19.45 9.38
CA GLY A 961 -7.75 19.25 10.72
C GLY A 961 -7.43 20.54 11.47
N ASN A 962 -7.86 21.70 10.99
CA ASN A 962 -7.87 22.94 11.77
C ASN A 962 -8.95 22.80 12.85
N ALA A 963 -8.58 23.01 14.11
CA ALA A 963 -9.58 23.14 15.16
C ALA A 963 -10.21 24.54 15.07
N VAL A 964 -11.48 24.59 14.68
CA VAL A 964 -12.28 25.82 14.52
C VAL A 964 -12.77 26.32 15.88
N ASP A 965 -13.14 25.39 16.77
CA ASP A 965 -13.39 25.65 18.19
C ASP A 965 -12.76 24.53 19.05
N ILE A 966 -12.36 24.87 20.28
CA ILE A 966 -11.87 23.93 21.29
C ILE A 966 -12.45 24.28 22.66
N PHE A 967 -13.40 23.47 23.11
CA PHE A 967 -13.85 23.45 24.50
C PHE A 967 -12.84 22.68 25.36
N ASN A 968 -12.05 23.37 26.20
CA ASN A 968 -11.08 22.75 27.11
C ASN A 968 -11.10 23.37 28.52
N PRO A 969 -12.21 23.25 29.28
CA PRO A 969 -12.34 23.86 30.61
C PRO A 969 -11.32 23.34 31.63
N TYR A 970 -10.79 22.12 31.46
CA TYR A 970 -9.84 21.49 32.37
C TYR A 970 -8.37 21.62 31.97
N LYS A 971 -8.08 22.38 30.89
CA LYS A 971 -6.72 22.58 30.34
C LYS A 971 -5.96 21.28 30.05
N LEU A 972 -6.65 20.23 29.62
CA LEU A 972 -6.04 18.96 29.26
C LEU A 972 -5.04 19.15 28.10
N ARG A 973 -3.84 18.59 28.23
CA ARG A 973 -2.90 18.46 27.10
C ARG A 973 -3.43 17.40 26.14
N GLN A 974 -3.96 17.86 25.01
CA GLN A 974 -4.45 17.04 23.90
C GLN A 974 -3.77 17.46 22.60
N SER A 975 -2.72 16.73 22.22
CA SER A 975 -1.93 16.99 21.00
C SER A 975 -2.32 16.11 19.81
N ILE A 976 -3.17 15.10 19.96
CA ILE A 976 -3.57 14.27 18.81
C ILE A 976 -4.56 15.04 17.94
N ARG A 977 -4.42 14.90 16.62
CA ARG A 977 -5.30 15.50 15.59
C ARG A 977 -5.84 14.37 14.70
N MET A 978 -5.86 14.46 13.37
CA MET A 978 -6.23 13.28 12.55
C MET A 978 -5.37 12.05 12.90
N GLN A 979 -5.81 10.84 12.51
CA GLN A 979 -5.05 9.61 12.77
C GLN A 979 -3.55 9.78 12.45
N GLY A 980 -2.69 9.45 13.43
CA GLY A 980 -1.22 9.55 13.34
C GLY A 980 -0.62 10.95 13.47
N GLN A 981 -1.43 12.01 13.64
CA GLN A 981 -0.95 13.39 13.78
C GLN A 981 -0.72 13.78 15.24
N HIS A 982 0.46 14.35 15.52
CA HIS A 982 0.77 15.01 16.79
C HIS A 982 1.04 16.51 16.58
N TYR A 983 0.21 17.37 17.16
CA TYR A 983 0.33 18.82 17.15
C TYR A 983 1.56 19.31 17.95
N ASP A 984 2.37 20.14 17.31
CA ASP A 984 3.54 20.79 17.88
C ASP A 984 3.30 22.29 18.03
N GLU A 985 2.77 22.65 19.20
CA GLU A 985 2.37 24.00 19.65
C GLU A 985 3.40 25.10 19.32
N GLU A 986 4.69 24.79 19.44
CA GLU A 986 5.78 25.72 19.12
C GLU A 986 5.78 26.19 17.66
N SER A 987 5.26 25.38 16.73
CA SER A 987 5.35 25.59 15.28
C SER A 987 3.99 25.66 14.57
N GLY A 988 2.92 25.26 15.26
CA GLY A 988 1.58 25.08 14.68
C GLY A 988 1.43 23.87 13.76
N LEU A 989 2.48 23.07 13.54
CA LEU A 989 2.49 21.94 12.62
C LEU A 989 1.97 20.65 13.27
N HIS A 990 1.49 19.73 12.44
CA HIS A 990 1.17 18.36 12.82
C HIS A 990 2.29 17.43 12.36
N TYR A 991 2.96 16.75 13.29
CA TYR A 991 3.93 15.71 12.98
C TYR A 991 3.22 14.41 12.59
N ASN A 992 3.38 13.99 11.34
CA ASN A 992 2.92 12.71 10.78
C ASN A 992 4.15 11.82 10.50
N ARG A 993 4.87 11.38 11.54
CA ARG A 993 6.02 10.45 11.52
C ARG A 993 7.17 10.76 10.52
N HIS A 994 6.96 10.65 9.21
CA HIS A 994 7.94 10.97 8.17
C HIS A 994 7.83 12.42 7.66
N ARG A 995 6.68 13.10 7.84
CA ARG A 995 6.47 14.49 7.39
C ARG A 995 5.80 15.38 8.42
N TYR A 996 5.79 16.68 8.15
CA TYR A 996 5.12 17.72 8.94
C TYR A 996 4.05 18.41 8.09
N TYR A 997 2.85 18.54 8.64
CA TYR A 997 1.63 19.00 7.97
C TYR A 997 1.15 20.35 8.52
N ASP A 998 0.86 21.30 7.64
CA ASP A 998 0.21 22.58 7.95
C ASP A 998 -1.30 22.43 7.63
N PRO A 999 -2.19 22.37 8.63
CA PRO A 999 -3.63 22.17 8.42
C PRO A 999 -4.31 23.37 7.76
N MET A 1000 -3.81 24.58 8.01
CA MET A 1000 -4.35 25.82 7.43
C MET A 1000 -4.16 25.79 5.90
N GLN A 1001 -2.98 25.34 5.45
CA GLN A 1001 -2.69 25.05 4.05
C GLN A 1001 -3.29 23.72 3.55
N GLY A 1002 -3.65 22.80 4.43
CA GLY A 1002 -4.15 21.45 4.12
C GLY A 1002 -3.10 20.55 3.45
N ARG A 1003 -1.81 20.74 3.76
CA ARG A 1003 -0.70 20.11 3.02
C ARG A 1003 0.56 19.92 3.85
N TYR A 1004 1.46 19.07 3.38
CA TYR A 1004 2.80 18.89 3.95
C TYR A 1004 3.75 20.03 3.58
N ILE A 1005 4.67 20.38 4.48
CA ILE A 1005 5.69 21.43 4.25
C ILE A 1005 7.01 20.90 3.65
N THR A 1006 7.07 19.60 3.36
CA THR A 1006 8.17 18.90 2.69
C THR A 1006 7.63 18.01 1.58
N GLN A 1007 8.47 17.68 0.59
CA GLN A 1007 8.12 16.73 -0.47
C GLN A 1007 7.89 15.32 0.11
N ASP A 1008 7.01 14.55 -0.52
CA ASP A 1008 6.75 13.16 -0.19
C ASP A 1008 8.00 12.28 -0.39
N PRO A 1009 8.54 11.63 0.66
CA PRO A 1009 9.69 10.74 0.52
C PRO A 1009 9.49 9.59 -0.48
N ILE A 1010 8.26 9.10 -0.67
CA ILE A 1010 7.97 8.07 -1.69
C ILE A 1010 7.75 8.65 -3.10
N GLY A 1011 8.01 9.95 -3.30
CA GLY A 1011 7.96 10.62 -4.59
C GLY A 1011 6.59 10.52 -5.27
N LEU A 1012 6.57 10.31 -6.59
CA LEU A 1012 5.33 10.17 -7.37
C LEU A 1012 4.44 8.99 -6.92
N ARG A 1013 4.92 8.08 -6.06
CA ARG A 1013 4.06 7.08 -5.42
C ARG A 1013 3.11 7.69 -4.40
N GLY A 1014 3.39 8.85 -3.82
CA GLY A 1014 2.44 9.66 -3.03
C GLY A 1014 1.43 10.43 -3.90
N GLY A 1015 1.69 10.52 -5.21
CA GLY A 1015 0.84 11.19 -6.20
C GLY A 1015 1.55 12.33 -6.93
N TRP A 1016 0.84 12.96 -7.87
CA TRP A 1016 1.38 14.03 -8.72
C TRP A 1016 1.67 15.35 -7.97
N ASN A 1017 1.13 15.51 -6.77
CA ASN A 1017 1.40 16.65 -5.90
C ASN A 1017 2.06 16.17 -4.62
N LEU A 1018 3.39 16.27 -4.58
CA LEU A 1018 4.26 15.74 -3.53
C LEU A 1018 4.06 16.38 -2.15
N TYR A 1019 3.20 17.38 -2.03
CA TYR A 1019 2.84 18.03 -0.77
C TYR A 1019 1.40 17.72 -0.34
N GLY A 1020 0.58 17.10 -1.19
CA GLY A 1020 -0.85 16.91 -0.93
C GLY A 1020 -1.15 15.92 0.20
N TYR A 1021 -2.24 16.16 0.93
CA TYR A 1021 -2.77 15.23 1.93
C TYR A 1021 -3.97 14.45 1.36
N GLY A 1022 -4.01 13.13 1.59
CA GLY A 1022 -5.19 12.30 1.33
C GLY A 1022 -5.79 12.42 -0.08
N PHE A 1023 -4.96 12.71 -1.09
CA PHE A 1023 -5.38 12.96 -2.48
C PHE A 1023 -6.49 14.04 -2.61
N ASN A 1024 -6.43 15.06 -1.74
CA ASN A 1024 -7.43 16.11 -1.56
C ASN A 1024 -8.86 15.60 -1.27
N LYS A 1025 -8.94 14.44 -0.60
CA LYS A 1025 -10.19 13.85 -0.09
C LYS A 1025 -9.99 13.47 1.39
N PRO A 1026 -9.62 14.42 2.26
CA PRO A 1026 -9.33 14.14 3.67
C PRO A 1026 -10.56 13.55 4.41
N ASN A 1027 -11.78 13.88 3.98
CA ASN A 1027 -13.02 13.29 4.48
C ASN A 1027 -13.24 11.79 4.13
N LYS A 1028 -12.32 11.18 3.39
CA LYS A 1028 -12.30 9.74 3.03
C LYS A 1028 -10.96 9.06 3.33
N TYR A 1029 -9.85 9.80 3.30
CA TYR A 1029 -8.51 9.23 3.32
C TYR A 1029 -7.62 9.90 4.37
N ILE A 1030 -7.20 9.08 5.33
CA ILE A 1030 -6.18 9.40 6.35
C ILE A 1030 -4.76 9.23 5.79
N ASP A 1031 -3.78 9.91 6.38
CA ASP A 1031 -2.35 9.60 6.19
C ASP A 1031 -1.56 9.59 7.52
N PRO A 1032 -1.63 8.49 8.30
CA PRO A 1032 -1.04 8.44 9.64
C PRO A 1032 0.49 8.36 9.67
N ARG A 1033 1.13 7.96 8.56
CA ARG A 1033 2.59 7.90 8.42
C ARG A 1033 3.16 9.12 7.68
N GLY A 1034 2.32 9.93 7.04
CA GLY A 1034 2.77 10.96 6.11
C GLY A 1034 3.34 10.38 4.81
N LEU A 1035 2.87 9.21 4.35
CA LEU A 1035 3.37 8.46 3.19
C LEU A 1035 2.23 7.74 2.41
N ASN A 1036 1.02 8.32 2.32
CA ASN A 1036 -0.11 7.61 1.70
C ASN A 1036 0.02 7.52 0.18
N GLY A 1037 0.29 6.30 -0.32
CA GLY A 1037 0.55 6.07 -1.73
C GLY A 1037 -0.70 5.96 -2.63
N VAL A 1038 -0.53 6.20 -3.94
CA VAL A 1038 -1.62 6.06 -4.92
C VAL A 1038 -2.16 4.62 -4.95
N GLY A 1039 -1.32 3.64 -4.62
CA GLY A 1039 -1.70 2.22 -4.51
C GLY A 1039 -2.79 1.93 -3.48
N SER A 1040 -2.88 2.70 -2.39
CA SER A 1040 -3.95 2.58 -1.39
C SER A 1040 -5.27 3.19 -1.87
N ILE A 1041 -5.26 4.02 -2.93
CA ILE A 1041 -6.33 4.99 -3.22
C ILE A 1041 -6.89 4.92 -4.65
N VAL A 1042 -6.27 4.19 -5.59
CA VAL A 1042 -6.95 3.75 -6.83
C VAL A 1042 -7.87 2.55 -6.58
N ASN A 1043 -8.70 2.65 -5.54
CA ASN A 1043 -10.10 2.29 -5.66
C ASN A 1043 -10.81 3.38 -6.48
N LEU A 1044 -10.39 3.51 -7.76
CA LEU A 1044 -11.35 3.87 -8.80
C LEU A 1044 -12.42 2.76 -8.76
N PRO A 1045 -13.70 3.10 -8.60
CA PRO A 1045 -14.75 2.09 -8.47
C PRO A 1045 -14.65 1.14 -9.66
N GLY A 1046 -14.65 -0.16 -9.37
CA GLY A 1046 -14.50 -1.21 -10.39
C GLY A 1046 -13.07 -1.67 -10.73
N ILE A 1047 -12.00 -1.11 -10.13
CA ILE A 1047 -10.66 -1.75 -10.16
C ILE A 1047 -10.26 -2.24 -8.76
N GLY A 1048 -10.78 -3.39 -8.34
CA GLY A 1048 -10.34 -4.05 -7.11
C GLY A 1048 -8.85 -4.42 -7.20
N GLU A 1049 -8.03 -3.84 -6.31
CA GLU A 1049 -6.55 -3.94 -6.17
C GLU A 1049 -5.70 -3.62 -7.41
N LYS A 1050 -6.28 -3.60 -8.62
CA LYS A 1050 -5.55 -3.57 -9.90
C LYS A 1050 -5.56 -2.22 -10.62
N GLY A 1051 -5.85 -1.14 -9.90
CA GLY A 1051 -5.33 0.19 -10.23
C GLY A 1051 -3.79 0.22 -10.34
N SER A 1052 -3.14 -0.83 -9.83
CA SER A 1052 -1.77 -1.22 -10.14
C SER A 1052 -1.45 -1.37 -11.63
N LEU A 1053 -2.37 -1.41 -12.59
CA LEU A 1053 -1.94 -1.51 -14.01
C LEU A 1053 -1.19 -0.25 -14.49
N ALA A 1054 -1.70 0.94 -14.19
CA ALA A 1054 -0.98 2.19 -14.47
C ALA A 1054 0.15 2.44 -13.45
N ILE A 1055 -0.09 2.12 -12.17
CA ILE A 1055 0.88 2.35 -11.09
C ILE A 1055 2.06 1.37 -11.18
N SER A 1056 1.91 0.15 -11.68
CA SER A 1056 3.00 -0.84 -11.74
C SER A 1056 3.93 -0.62 -12.93
N ILE A 1057 3.44 0.02 -13.99
CA ILE A 1057 4.30 0.63 -15.01
C ILE A 1057 5.15 1.77 -14.40
N MET A 1058 4.65 2.47 -13.36
CA MET A 1058 5.48 3.36 -12.53
C MET A 1058 6.36 2.59 -11.52
N GLN A 1059 5.91 1.50 -10.89
CA GLN A 1059 6.69 0.70 -9.89
C GLN A 1059 7.92 0.02 -10.50
N ASN A 1060 7.90 -0.34 -11.79
CA ASN A 1060 9.09 -0.87 -12.44
C ASN A 1060 10.23 0.17 -12.47
N GLY A 1061 9.91 1.47 -12.57
CA GLY A 1061 10.87 2.59 -12.50
C GLY A 1061 11.08 3.20 -11.09
N ALA A 1062 10.06 3.21 -10.23
CA ALA A 1062 10.10 3.81 -8.89
C ALA A 1062 9.92 2.75 -7.79
N SER A 1063 10.94 2.58 -6.94
CA SER A 1063 11.04 1.53 -5.91
C SER A 1063 9.94 1.58 -4.84
N SER A 1064 9.66 0.44 -4.23
CA SER A 1064 8.77 0.31 -3.06
C SER A 1064 9.34 0.93 -1.77
N GLU A 1065 10.65 1.18 -1.69
CA GLU A 1065 11.40 1.19 -0.42
C GLU A 1065 12.29 2.43 -0.14
N ASP A 1066 12.16 3.51 -0.92
CA ASP A 1066 12.76 4.80 -0.58
C ASP A 1066 12.02 5.46 0.62
N ILE A 1067 12.31 5.00 1.85
CA ILE A 1067 11.66 5.44 3.10
C ILE A 1067 12.66 6.05 4.12
N THR A 1068 13.97 5.89 3.93
CA THR A 1068 15.00 6.41 4.86
C THR A 1068 15.79 7.64 4.37
N THR A 1069 15.64 8.08 3.10
CA THR A 1069 16.43 9.21 2.57
C THR A 1069 15.67 10.07 1.55
N ALA A 1070 15.53 11.37 1.84
CA ALA A 1070 15.08 12.41 0.89
C ALA A 1070 16.05 13.62 0.98
N MET A 1071 16.64 14.07 -0.16
CA MET A 1071 17.52 15.26 -0.30
C MET A 1071 17.69 15.76 -1.77
N ALA A 1072 18.08 17.04 -1.95
CA ALA A 1072 17.71 17.96 -3.06
C ALA A 1072 18.42 19.41 -2.98
N PRO A 1073 18.21 20.41 -3.89
CA PRO A 1073 19.15 21.52 -4.32
C PRO A 1073 18.61 22.92 -4.82
N ALA A 1074 19.38 24.02 -4.73
CA ALA A 1074 19.18 25.38 -5.33
C ALA A 1074 20.51 26.18 -5.14
N PRO A 1075 20.72 27.46 -5.59
CA PRO A 1075 19.86 28.52 -6.22
C PRO A 1075 20.49 29.13 -7.53
N THR A 1076 20.15 30.23 -8.25
CA THR A 1076 19.09 31.29 -8.44
C THR A 1076 19.47 32.11 -9.72
N SER A 1077 18.72 33.03 -10.38
CA SER A 1077 17.33 33.55 -10.22
C SER A 1077 16.62 34.06 -11.51
N PRO A 1078 17.00 35.18 -12.19
CA PRO A 1078 15.94 36.08 -12.73
C PRO A 1078 16.04 36.57 -14.20
N ILE A 1079 14.91 37.04 -14.77
CA ILE A 1079 14.72 38.40 -15.40
C ILE A 1079 13.30 38.60 -16.03
N ALA A 1080 12.79 39.85 -15.94
CA ALA A 1080 11.74 40.55 -16.74
C ALA A 1080 10.31 40.00 -16.95
N THR A 1081 9.38 40.46 -16.10
CA THR A 1081 8.19 41.29 -16.42
C THR A 1081 7.51 41.29 -17.81
N GLY A 1082 6.18 41.22 -17.82
CA GLY A 1082 5.31 41.73 -18.89
C GLY A 1082 3.81 41.73 -18.49
N GLU A 1083 3.17 42.90 -18.40
CA GLU A 1083 1.74 43.03 -18.06
C GLU A 1083 0.83 43.11 -19.30
N CYS A 1084 -0.43 42.65 -19.18
CA CYS A 1084 -1.57 43.37 -19.75
C CYS A 1084 -2.90 42.99 -19.07
N ARG A 1085 -3.83 43.95 -18.94
CA ARG A 1085 -5.24 43.77 -18.51
C ARG A 1085 -6.17 44.06 -19.68
N VAL A 1086 -7.39 43.50 -19.67
CA VAL A 1086 -8.67 44.23 -19.97
C VAL A 1086 -9.83 43.49 -19.29
N THR A 1087 -10.93 44.21 -19.00
CA THR A 1087 -12.10 43.81 -18.19
C THR A 1087 -13.37 43.55 -19.00
N GLY A 1088 -14.35 42.83 -18.43
CA GLY A 1088 -15.74 42.81 -18.92
C GLY A 1088 -16.72 42.11 -17.95
N THR A 1089 -17.86 42.73 -17.65
CA THR A 1089 -18.81 42.28 -16.59
C THR A 1089 -20.27 42.53 -17.00
N VAL A 1090 -21.16 41.54 -16.84
CA VAL A 1090 -22.64 41.68 -16.87
C VAL A 1090 -23.29 40.66 -15.91
N ALA A 1091 -24.42 41.03 -15.27
CA ALA A 1091 -25.32 40.18 -14.46
C ALA A 1091 -26.78 40.30 -15.03
N VAL A 1092 -27.87 39.66 -14.58
CA VAL A 1092 -28.53 39.63 -13.25
C VAL A 1092 -29.73 38.63 -13.31
N GLY A 1093 -30.16 38.06 -12.16
CA GLY A 1093 -31.56 37.60 -11.92
C GLY A 1093 -31.73 36.08 -11.77
N THR A 1094 -32.27 35.46 -10.69
CA THR A 1094 -33.52 35.65 -9.89
C THR A 1094 -34.82 35.31 -10.65
N GLY A 1095 -35.71 34.42 -10.16
CA GLY A 1095 -35.73 33.65 -8.91
C GLY A 1095 -37.09 32.95 -8.68
N LEU A 1096 -37.52 32.86 -7.41
CA LEU A 1096 -38.80 32.33 -6.87
C LEU A 1096 -38.95 30.81 -6.63
N SER A 1097 -39.78 30.51 -5.62
CA SER A 1097 -40.02 29.21 -4.98
C SER A 1097 -41.51 29.02 -4.66
N ALA A 1098 -41.91 27.81 -4.30
CA ALA A 1098 -43.21 27.53 -3.68
C ALA A 1098 -43.11 26.32 -2.71
N THR A 1099 -43.84 26.38 -1.60
CA THR A 1099 -43.77 25.41 -0.50
C THR A 1099 -45.17 24.94 -0.11
N ALA A 1100 -45.33 23.67 0.25
CA ALA A 1100 -46.52 23.11 0.91
C ALA A 1100 -46.11 21.99 1.87
N SER A 1101 -46.85 21.79 2.96
CA SER A 1101 -46.46 20.88 4.05
C SER A 1101 -47.64 20.36 4.88
N LEU A 1102 -47.39 19.28 5.65
CA LEU A 1102 -48.26 18.69 6.69
C LEU A 1102 -49.52 17.93 6.15
N ASN A 1103 -50.10 16.92 6.82
CA ASN A 1103 -49.79 16.37 8.16
C ASN A 1103 -50.12 14.87 8.37
N GLU A 1104 -49.37 14.23 9.28
CA GLU A 1104 -49.72 13.20 10.30
C GLU A 1104 -50.58 11.90 10.10
N LYS A 1105 -50.08 10.85 10.80
CA LYS A 1105 -50.76 9.82 11.66
C LYS A 1105 -51.16 8.41 11.13
N SER A 1106 -50.57 7.39 11.80
CA SER A 1106 -51.01 5.96 11.97
C SER A 1106 -51.14 5.05 10.73
N GLY A 1107 -51.06 3.71 10.80
CA GLY A 1107 -50.69 2.80 11.90
C GLY A 1107 -51.17 1.35 11.68
N ALA A 1108 -50.39 0.34 12.13
CA ALA A 1108 -50.73 -1.10 12.26
C ALA A 1108 -50.97 -2.00 11.00
N SER A 1109 -49.97 -2.86 10.74
CA SER A 1109 -50.04 -4.32 10.46
C SER A 1109 -51.08 -4.99 9.52
N ALA A 1110 -50.52 -5.66 8.49
CA ALA A 1110 -50.76 -7.08 8.09
C ALA A 1110 -51.94 -7.51 7.18
N LEU A 1111 -51.55 -8.02 5.99
CA LEU A 1111 -52.06 -9.18 5.21
C LEU A 1111 -53.55 -9.27 4.79
N TRP A 1112 -53.78 -9.55 3.49
CA TRP A 1112 -54.42 -10.75 2.89
C TRP A 1112 -54.36 -10.60 1.34
N SER A 1113 -54.80 -11.57 0.52
CA SER A 1113 -54.37 -11.64 -0.91
C SER A 1113 -55.35 -12.31 -1.92
N VAL A 1114 -55.13 -12.05 -3.23
CA VAL A 1114 -55.66 -12.77 -4.44
C VAL A 1114 -57.16 -12.49 -4.81
N PRO A 1115 -57.64 -12.48 -6.10
CA PRO A 1115 -57.00 -12.34 -7.44
C PRO A 1115 -57.60 -11.26 -8.41
N ILE A 1116 -56.81 -10.90 -9.44
CA ILE A 1116 -57.13 -10.66 -10.88
C ILE A 1116 -58.52 -10.11 -11.32
N ALA A 1117 -58.55 -8.89 -11.89
CA ALA A 1117 -59.16 -8.52 -13.19
C ALA A 1117 -58.78 -7.07 -13.58
N ALA A 1118 -58.94 -6.64 -14.85
CA ALA A 1118 -58.40 -5.37 -15.34
C ALA A 1118 -59.36 -4.50 -16.19
N VAL A 1119 -59.45 -3.20 -15.84
CA VAL A 1119 -59.68 -2.01 -16.69
C VAL A 1119 -59.02 -0.82 -15.94
N GLY A 1120 -58.35 0.16 -16.55
CA GLY A 1120 -58.04 0.36 -17.96
C GLY A 1120 -58.27 1.82 -18.42
N LEU A 1121 -57.31 2.71 -18.17
CA LEU A 1121 -57.31 4.08 -18.71
C LEU A 1121 -55.91 4.49 -19.17
N ARG A 1122 -55.74 4.66 -20.49
CA ARG A 1122 -54.55 5.27 -21.10
C ARG A 1122 -54.88 6.70 -21.51
N ALA A 1123 -53.94 7.62 -21.32
CA ALA A 1123 -53.85 8.81 -22.14
C ALA A 1123 -52.81 8.55 -23.25
N SER A 1124 -53.20 8.71 -24.51
CA SER A 1124 -52.31 8.48 -25.67
C SER A 1124 -52.45 9.60 -26.69
N ALA A 1125 -51.35 10.30 -26.97
CA ALA A 1125 -51.22 11.16 -28.13
C ALA A 1125 -50.49 10.38 -29.23
N THR A 1126 -51.21 9.89 -30.22
CA THR A 1126 -50.64 9.14 -31.36
C THR A 1126 -50.95 9.86 -32.65
N CYS A 1127 -49.95 10.53 -33.24
CA CYS A 1127 -50.02 10.94 -34.64
C CYS A 1127 -49.45 9.81 -35.49
N GLY A 1128 -50.31 9.14 -36.26
CA GLY A 1128 -49.94 8.00 -37.09
C GLY A 1128 -50.08 8.29 -38.57
N LEU A 1129 -48.97 8.39 -39.29
CA LEU A 1129 -48.95 8.32 -40.76
C LEU A 1129 -49.05 6.85 -41.16
N LYS A 1130 -50.13 6.49 -41.88
CA LYS A 1130 -50.28 5.16 -42.49
C LYS A 1130 -49.74 5.19 -43.92
N PHE A 1131 -48.76 4.34 -44.20
CA PHE A 1131 -48.56 3.83 -45.56
C PHE A 1131 -49.44 2.60 -45.79
N ARG A 1132 -49.78 2.32 -47.05
CA ARG A 1132 -50.74 1.30 -47.44
C ARG A 1132 -50.18 0.47 -48.60
N ASP A 1133 -49.52 -0.62 -48.25
CA ASP A 1133 -49.03 -1.64 -49.19
C ASP A 1133 -49.35 -3.02 -48.57
N PRO A 1134 -49.93 -4.01 -49.30
CA PRO A 1134 -50.43 -5.24 -48.66
C PRO A 1134 -49.37 -6.24 -48.19
N ASP A 1135 -48.17 -6.27 -48.77
CA ASP A 1135 -47.26 -7.43 -48.68
C ASP A 1135 -45.80 -7.08 -48.32
N ALA A 1136 -45.55 -6.75 -47.04
CA ALA A 1136 -44.20 -6.70 -46.47
C ALA A 1136 -44.20 -7.13 -44.99
N LYS A 1137 -43.11 -7.78 -44.52
CA LYS A 1137 -42.97 -8.29 -43.14
C LYS A 1137 -42.13 -7.37 -42.26
N ASP A 1138 -42.41 -7.38 -40.95
CA ASP A 1138 -41.81 -6.49 -39.95
C ASP A 1138 -40.27 -6.43 -39.95
N LEU A 1139 -39.74 -5.20 -39.93
CA LEU A 1139 -38.41 -4.89 -39.41
C LEU A 1139 -38.55 -3.78 -38.37
N LYS A 1140 -38.00 -3.97 -37.16
CA LYS A 1140 -38.07 -2.98 -36.08
C LYS A 1140 -36.71 -2.37 -35.81
N VAL A 1141 -36.60 -1.07 -36.04
CA VAL A 1141 -35.47 -0.22 -35.61
C VAL A 1141 -36.03 0.85 -34.67
N GLY A 1142 -35.33 1.10 -33.56
CA GLY A 1142 -35.66 2.18 -32.62
C GLY A 1142 -34.47 3.11 -32.47
N ALA A 1143 -34.70 4.41 -32.66
CA ALA A 1143 -33.73 5.47 -32.42
C ALA A 1143 -34.39 6.59 -31.60
N GLY A 1144 -33.70 7.06 -30.56
CA GLY A 1144 -34.12 8.23 -29.76
C GLY A 1144 -33.48 9.50 -30.30
N PHE A 1145 -34.23 10.59 -30.36
CA PHE A 1145 -33.72 11.88 -30.84
C PHE A 1145 -32.94 12.65 -29.78
N ALA A 1146 -31.90 13.35 -30.22
CA ALA A 1146 -31.30 14.47 -29.50
C ALA A 1146 -31.82 15.80 -30.08
N LEU A 1147 -31.83 16.86 -29.27
CA LEU A 1147 -32.16 18.22 -29.75
C LEU A 1147 -30.87 18.94 -30.17
N GLY A 1148 -30.81 19.33 -31.44
CA GLY A 1148 -29.75 20.16 -32.02
C GLY A 1148 -30.29 20.95 -33.22
N LEU A 1149 -29.83 22.18 -33.40
CA LEU A 1149 -30.28 23.06 -34.48
C LEU A 1149 -29.45 22.81 -35.75
N GLY A 1150 -30.12 22.42 -36.83
CA GLY A 1150 -29.53 22.23 -38.16
C GLY A 1150 -30.44 21.40 -39.05
N GLU A 1151 -30.70 21.85 -40.28
CA GLU A 1151 -31.50 21.10 -41.25
C GLU A 1151 -30.67 20.00 -41.91
N PHE A 1152 -31.27 18.82 -42.11
CA PHE A 1152 -30.70 17.72 -42.87
C PHE A 1152 -31.71 17.24 -43.91
N SER A 1153 -31.34 17.26 -45.18
CA SER A 1153 -32.02 16.49 -46.23
C SER A 1153 -31.44 15.07 -46.31
N ILE A 1154 -32.30 14.08 -46.50
CA ILE A 1154 -31.90 12.68 -46.70
C ILE A 1154 -32.52 12.21 -48.01
N GLU A 1155 -31.67 11.84 -48.98
CA GLU A 1155 -32.08 11.19 -50.21
C GLU A 1155 -31.74 9.70 -50.12
N VAL A 1156 -32.74 8.83 -50.27
CA VAL A 1156 -32.58 7.37 -50.11
C VAL A 1156 -32.64 6.70 -51.47
N VAL A 1157 -31.46 6.39 -52.03
CA VAL A 1157 -31.35 5.56 -53.23
C VAL A 1157 -31.25 4.09 -52.81
N GLN A 1158 -32.22 3.28 -53.23
CA GLN A 1158 -32.28 1.85 -52.90
C GLN A 1158 -31.57 1.02 -53.96
N THR A 1159 -30.41 0.44 -53.63
CA THR A 1159 -29.76 -0.62 -54.41
C THR A 1159 -29.47 -1.84 -53.55
N SER A 1160 -29.48 -3.02 -54.17
CA SER A 1160 -29.19 -4.29 -53.51
C SER A 1160 -27.69 -4.58 -53.49
N THR A 1161 -27.24 -5.28 -52.44
CA THR A 1161 -25.84 -5.65 -52.13
C THR A 1161 -24.94 -4.53 -51.58
N TRP A 1162 -23.95 -4.94 -50.80
CA TRP A 1162 -23.19 -4.17 -49.81
C TRP A 1162 -22.37 -2.99 -50.37
N PRO A 1163 -22.34 -1.85 -49.66
CA PRO A 1163 -21.28 -0.86 -49.77
C PRO A 1163 -20.52 -0.60 -48.45
N GLU A 1164 -19.24 -0.25 -48.58
CA GLU A 1164 -18.44 0.40 -47.53
C GLU A 1164 -18.83 1.90 -47.42
N ILE A 1165 -18.62 2.53 -46.26
CA ILE A 1165 -18.91 3.96 -46.07
C ILE A 1165 -17.63 4.78 -46.18
N TYR A 1166 -17.52 5.55 -47.27
CA TYR A 1166 -16.56 6.65 -47.41
C TYR A 1166 -17.25 7.99 -47.08
N ILE A 1167 -16.59 8.83 -46.28
CA ILE A 1167 -16.99 10.23 -46.08
C ILE A 1167 -16.01 11.13 -46.84
N GLY A 1168 -16.46 11.69 -47.97
CA GLY A 1168 -15.70 12.65 -48.77
C GLY A 1168 -16.14 14.09 -48.49
N PHE A 1169 -15.18 14.99 -48.27
CA PHE A 1169 -15.43 16.43 -48.20
C PHE A 1169 -15.16 17.07 -49.57
N GLY A 1170 -16.13 17.84 -50.09
CA GLY A 1170 -16.03 18.63 -51.32
C GLY A 1170 -16.42 20.09 -51.07
N ALA A 1171 -15.86 21.04 -51.81
CA ALA A 1171 -15.85 22.46 -51.46
C ALA A 1171 -16.23 23.39 -52.63
N GLY A 1172 -16.49 24.68 -52.33
CA GLY A 1172 -16.41 25.73 -53.35
C GLY A 1172 -17.12 27.06 -53.06
N ALA A 1173 -16.36 28.06 -52.58
CA ALA A 1173 -16.52 29.49 -52.91
C ALA A 1173 -15.30 30.31 -52.39
N GLY A 1174 -14.79 31.25 -53.19
CA GLY A 1174 -13.67 32.16 -52.84
C GLY A 1174 -14.15 33.58 -52.45
N PRO A 1175 -13.30 34.65 -52.51
CA PRO A 1175 -12.13 34.79 -53.39
C PRO A 1175 -10.81 35.33 -52.76
N GLU A 1176 -9.68 35.02 -53.45
CA GLU A 1176 -8.52 35.89 -53.84
C GLU A 1176 -7.80 36.84 -52.84
N ILE A 1177 -6.49 37.18 -52.97
CA ILE A 1177 -5.29 36.62 -53.66
C ILE A 1177 -4.01 37.26 -53.04
N ASN A 1178 -2.92 36.50 -52.85
CA ASN A 1178 -1.53 36.85 -53.27
C ASN A 1178 -0.44 35.94 -52.67
N LEU A 1179 0.58 35.63 -53.49
CA LEU A 1179 1.89 35.07 -53.13
C LEU A 1179 2.98 36.05 -53.60
N PRO A 1180 4.26 35.89 -53.19
CA PRO A 1180 5.21 35.44 -54.22
C PRO A 1180 6.42 34.58 -53.75
N TYR A 1181 6.80 33.64 -54.63
CA TYR A 1181 8.17 33.21 -55.00
C TYR A 1181 9.14 32.44 -54.07
N THR A 1182 9.30 31.17 -54.44
CA THR A 1182 10.48 30.24 -54.41
C THR A 1182 11.59 30.68 -55.43
N PRO A 1183 12.83 30.12 -55.56
CA PRO A 1183 13.11 28.66 -55.75
C PRO A 1183 14.52 28.03 -55.46
N SER A 1184 14.58 26.68 -55.60
CA SER A 1184 15.75 25.80 -55.93
C SER A 1184 16.87 25.61 -54.86
N VAL A 1185 17.66 24.51 -54.73
CA VAL A 1185 17.77 23.11 -55.26
C VAL A 1185 18.85 22.41 -54.33
N SER A 1186 19.04 21.09 -54.12
CA SER A 1186 18.73 19.79 -54.77
C SER A 1186 18.37 18.66 -53.76
N GLY A 1187 18.36 17.38 -54.20
CA GLY A 1187 18.54 16.16 -53.36
C GLY A 1187 19.90 15.48 -53.63
N PRO A 1188 20.10 14.14 -53.44
CA PRO A 1188 19.15 13.09 -53.02
C PRO A 1188 19.73 12.06 -51.98
N ILE A 1189 19.10 10.87 -51.88
CA ILE A 1189 19.57 9.55 -51.35
C ILE A 1189 19.03 9.09 -49.96
N ASN A 1190 18.41 7.90 -50.00
CA ASN A 1190 18.08 6.88 -48.98
C ASN A 1190 18.54 7.10 -47.52
N TYR A 1191 17.60 7.11 -46.57
CA TYR A 1191 17.06 5.86 -45.97
C TYR A 1191 15.70 6.10 -45.28
#